data_AF-A0A940BJT2-F1
#
_entry.id   AF-A0A940BJT2-F1
#
_cell.length_a   1.000
_cell.length_b   1.000
_cell.length_c   1.000
_cell.angle_alpha   90.00
_cell.angle_beta   90.00
_cell.angle_gamma   90.00
#
_symmetry.space_group_name_H-M   'P 1'
#
loop_
_entity.id
_entity.type
_entity.pdbx_description
1 polymer ?
#
loop_
_entity_poly.entity_id
_entity_poly.type
_entity_poly.pdbx_seq_one_letter_code
_entity_poly.pdbx_strand_id
1 'polypeptide(L)'
;MKPTVRNTLTVLLLALAALALSLPGKVHAASVTINSTNFPDATFRAYVSEKFDTNGNGTLSQAEIDAVTNINVMSKEISSLKGVEYFTSLRELYCNSNDLSSLDVSQCTALTTLYCSNNRLASLSVTSNTNLVNLACGNNRLMSLNVTKNTKLALLSCEENVISSLTLTACPKLTYLNCSFNGLSTLNLTKNTKLETLNCAHNEISSLDVSKCGLLKDLNCNANNMIMLNIEGCADLEYLRCSDNRLTALSLSACPNLLELYCYFNILPSLEPTSCKKINYINCANNRLTHLEATGLTALTGLNCYGNELTTLDVSGCDALKDLYCSSNQLTSINVSGFPALEYLNCYDNPLTSLTVAICPKLNTLDCQNANLISLNLYGCPKLLQTWWDGDFQEYGDYWSWKYTAPGETDPYWLYCDKDTVIKDTPVKPIIKTQPKQKVVKAGTTAKFTVSAMGESLTYQWQWRKSSSDSWTNCTSATTGYNKATLQVSATTARNGYQYRCRVKNASGQASYSKAAYLYVLGIKTQPTSVSTTAGKTATFKVVATGKSKTYQWQFRTSSSDEWHDCTSATTGYNTATLKVAAKTYRNGYQYRCRIKDSAGNTVYTKTVTLKVLGITSNPSSVSVTAGKTATFKVSATNAKSYLWQWRKSSSDSWSNCTSATQGYNTATLKVSAEAKRNGYQYRCRVKDAAGNTVYSKPATLTVK
;
A
#
# COMPACT_ATOMS: atom_id res chain seq x y z
N MET A 1 72.26 38.33 48.74
CA MET A 1 71.26 37.28 48.50
C MET A 1 70.56 36.97 49.81
N LYS A 2 69.25 36.94 49.97
CA LYS A 2 68.06 37.54 49.33
C LYS A 2 66.91 37.07 50.27
N PRO A 3 65.97 37.91 50.75
CA PRO A 3 65.37 37.66 52.06
C PRO A 3 63.83 37.40 52.05
N THR A 4 63.32 36.86 53.18
CA THR A 4 62.06 37.15 53.95
C THR A 4 60.66 37.17 53.27
N VAL A 5 59.64 36.41 53.71
CA VAL A 5 58.80 36.42 54.96
C VAL A 5 57.49 37.24 54.80
N ARG A 6 56.34 36.52 54.86
CA ARG A 6 55.18 36.65 55.79
C ARG A 6 54.33 37.95 55.87
N ASN A 7 53.06 37.74 56.29
CA ASN A 7 52.10 38.65 56.97
C ASN A 7 51.31 39.64 56.11
N THR A 8 49.97 39.54 56.06
CA THR A 8 48.91 40.07 56.97
C THR A 8 48.77 41.60 57.02
N LEU A 9 47.50 42.01 56.95
CA LEU A 9 46.88 43.20 57.55
C LEU A 9 47.19 44.60 56.94
N THR A 10 46.13 45.15 56.34
CA THR A 10 45.51 46.46 56.65
C THR A 10 46.31 47.77 56.59
N VAL A 11 45.65 48.73 55.92
CA VAL A 11 45.47 50.14 56.32
C VAL A 11 46.55 51.14 55.87
N LEU A 12 46.13 52.03 54.96
CA LEU A 12 46.13 53.48 55.19
C LEU A 12 44.84 54.05 54.56
N LEU A 13 43.78 54.26 55.36
CA LEU A 13 43.38 55.50 56.05
C LEU A 13 42.51 56.39 55.14
N LEU A 14 41.19 56.47 55.42
CA LEU A 14 40.51 57.44 56.33
C LEU A 14 40.26 58.78 55.58
N ALA A 15 39.10 59.41 55.59
CA ALA A 15 37.94 59.35 56.49
C ALA A 15 36.76 60.17 55.89
N LEU A 16 35.53 59.73 56.22
CA LEU A 16 34.30 60.49 56.58
C LEU A 16 33.86 61.69 55.72
N ALA A 17 32.59 62.00 55.45
CA ALA A 17 31.24 61.55 55.83
C ALA A 17 30.30 62.27 54.81
N ALA A 18 29.07 61.88 54.50
CA ALA A 18 27.98 61.64 55.42
C ALA A 18 26.80 60.95 54.75
N LEU A 19 26.06 60.26 55.62
CA LEU A 19 24.73 59.71 55.50
C LEU A 19 23.74 60.64 54.78
N ALA A 20 23.03 60.13 53.78
CA ALA A 20 21.65 60.53 53.52
C ALA A 20 20.88 59.33 52.98
N LEU A 21 19.90 58.87 53.76
CA LEU A 21 18.82 58.04 53.27
C LEU A 21 18.12 58.75 52.11
N SER A 22 18.00 58.11 50.95
CA SER A 22 16.86 58.34 50.07
C SER A 22 16.58 57.10 49.20
N LEU A 23 15.28 56.93 48.96
CA LEU A 23 14.51 55.89 48.28
C LEU A 23 14.97 55.53 46.84
N PRO A 24 14.41 54.46 46.22
CA PRO A 24 14.94 53.88 44.99
C PRO A 24 14.68 54.78 43.78
N GLY A 25 15.68 55.58 43.42
CA GLY A 25 15.75 56.24 42.12
C GLY A 25 16.63 55.42 41.19
N LYS A 26 16.03 54.72 40.22
CA LYS A 26 16.71 54.37 38.97
C LYS A 26 17.34 55.66 38.42
N VAL A 27 18.65 55.82 38.59
CA VAL A 27 19.41 56.82 37.85
C VAL A 27 19.32 56.37 36.39
N HIS A 28 18.48 57.07 35.63
CA HIS A 28 18.17 56.77 34.25
C HIS A 28 19.44 56.91 33.41
N ALA A 29 19.84 55.83 32.75
CA ALA A 29 20.76 55.93 31.63
C ALA A 29 20.06 56.65 30.46
N ALA A 30 20.83 57.50 29.81
CA ALA A 30 20.46 58.56 28.86
C ALA A 30 19.26 58.29 27.91
N SER A 31 18.34 59.25 27.85
CA SER A 31 17.40 59.41 26.73
C SER A 31 18.16 59.60 25.40
N VAL A 32 17.71 58.97 24.32
CA VAL A 32 18.36 59.07 23.00
C VAL A 32 17.66 60.11 22.14
N THR A 33 18.34 61.20 21.79
CA THR A 33 17.76 62.23 20.91
C THR A 33 17.56 61.72 19.47
N ILE A 34 16.42 62.02 18.86
CA ILE A 34 16.07 61.62 17.49
C ILE A 34 16.58 62.68 16.52
N ASN A 35 17.84 62.55 16.10
CA ASN A 35 18.52 63.50 15.22
C ASN A 35 19.41 62.77 14.20
N SER A 36 20.02 63.53 13.27
CA SER A 36 20.91 62.99 12.23
C SER A 36 22.22 62.40 12.76
N THR A 37 22.57 62.62 14.03
CA THR A 37 23.74 61.99 14.66
C THR A 37 23.44 60.55 15.07
N ASN A 38 22.31 60.33 15.73
CA ASN A 38 21.89 59.03 16.25
C ASN A 38 21.16 58.18 15.19
N PHE A 39 20.38 58.82 14.32
CA PHE A 39 19.63 58.20 13.23
C PHE A 39 19.92 58.98 11.94
N PRO A 40 21.02 58.70 11.21
CA PRO A 40 21.49 59.53 10.11
C PRO A 40 20.55 59.55 8.91
N ASP A 41 19.99 58.39 8.56
CA ASP A 41 19.07 58.25 7.44
C ASP A 41 17.75 58.97 7.74
N ALA A 42 17.33 59.86 6.83
CA ALA A 42 16.16 60.70 7.04
C ALA A 42 14.86 59.89 7.10
N THR A 43 14.75 58.85 6.28
CA THR A 43 13.57 57.98 6.22
C THR A 43 13.49 57.11 7.47
N PHE A 44 14.61 56.52 7.91
CA PHE A 44 14.62 55.75 9.16
C PHE A 44 14.37 56.63 10.38
N ARG A 45 14.96 57.83 10.44
CA ARG A 45 14.73 58.78 11.53
C ARG A 45 13.28 59.22 11.62
N ALA A 46 12.64 59.52 10.48
CA ALA A 46 11.23 59.85 10.43
C ALA A 46 10.37 58.68 10.92
N TYR A 47 10.69 57.45 10.51
CA TYR A 47 10.01 56.24 11.00
C TYR A 47 10.12 56.08 12.52
N VAL A 48 11.31 56.26 13.09
CA VAL A 48 11.54 56.20 14.53
C VAL A 48 10.74 57.28 15.27
N SER A 49 10.76 58.52 14.78
CA SER A 49 9.99 59.62 15.35
C SER A 49 8.48 59.39 15.28
N GLU A 50 7.97 58.85 14.18
CA GLU A 50 6.54 58.63 13.98
C GLU A 50 6.02 57.43 14.79
N LYS A 51 6.83 56.38 14.94
CA LYS A 51 6.36 55.11 15.53
C LYS A 51 6.74 54.92 16.99
N PHE A 52 7.84 55.50 17.46
CA PHE A 52 8.43 55.16 18.76
C PHE A 52 8.52 56.33 19.74
N ASP A 53 8.51 57.58 19.26
CA ASP A 53 8.42 58.78 20.11
C ASP A 53 6.95 59.06 20.47
N THR A 54 6.44 58.35 21.46
CA THR A 54 5.01 58.35 21.81
C THR A 54 4.54 59.66 22.42
N ASN A 55 5.46 60.41 23.03
CA ASN A 55 5.17 61.70 23.64
C ASN A 55 5.55 62.89 22.73
N GLY A 56 6.24 62.64 21.61
CA GLY A 56 6.56 63.63 20.58
C GLY A 56 7.58 64.68 21.01
N ASN A 57 8.42 64.38 22.01
CA ASN A 57 9.39 65.35 22.55
C ASN A 57 10.74 65.35 21.80
N GLY A 58 10.89 64.53 20.75
CA GLY A 58 12.11 64.41 19.96
C GLY A 58 13.22 63.58 20.61
N THR A 59 12.92 62.85 21.69
CA THR A 59 13.85 61.98 22.41
C THR A 59 13.18 60.67 22.82
N LEU A 60 13.88 59.55 22.64
CA LEU A 60 13.40 58.25 23.11
C LEU A 60 13.79 58.04 24.57
N SER A 61 12.79 57.83 25.42
CA SER A 61 12.97 57.34 26.78
C SER A 61 13.31 55.85 26.81
N GLN A 62 13.86 55.36 27.92
CA GLN A 62 14.13 53.92 28.08
C GLN A 62 12.86 53.08 27.95
N ALA A 63 11.72 53.58 28.45
CA ALA A 63 10.44 52.87 28.34
C ALA A 63 9.98 52.74 26.88
N GLU A 64 10.17 53.78 26.07
CA GLU A 64 9.87 53.74 24.63
C GLU A 64 10.80 52.77 23.91
N ILE A 65 12.11 52.82 24.19
CA ILE A 65 13.10 51.89 23.65
C ILE A 65 12.76 50.43 24.01
N ASP A 66 12.47 50.16 25.28
CA ASP A 66 12.17 48.82 25.79
C ASP A 66 10.88 48.25 25.20
N ALA A 67 9.94 49.11 24.81
CA ALA A 67 8.67 48.72 24.18
C ALA A 67 8.82 48.31 22.70
N VAL A 68 9.90 48.71 22.01
CA VAL A 68 10.11 48.38 20.60
C VAL A 68 10.58 46.93 20.46
N THR A 69 9.64 46.05 20.08
CA THR A 69 9.94 44.63 19.80
C THR A 69 9.91 44.28 18.31
N ASN A 70 9.40 45.17 17.45
CA ASN A 70 9.31 44.97 16.01
C ASN A 70 9.64 46.27 15.28
N ILE A 71 10.48 46.18 14.24
CA ILE A 71 10.74 47.25 13.29
C ILE A 71 10.50 46.69 11.89
N ASN A 72 9.61 47.33 11.14
CA ASN A 72 9.37 47.01 9.74
C ASN A 72 9.56 48.24 8.86
N VAL A 73 10.67 48.22 8.13
CA VAL A 73 11.14 49.28 7.24
C VAL A 73 11.53 48.72 5.87
N MET A 74 10.86 47.65 5.45
CA MET A 74 11.01 47.05 4.12
C MET A 74 10.67 48.04 3.01
N SER A 75 11.46 48.04 1.91
CA SER A 75 11.18 48.82 0.70
C SER A 75 10.98 50.32 0.95
N LYS A 76 11.86 50.91 1.77
CA LYS A 76 11.81 52.33 2.15
C LYS A 76 12.99 53.15 1.62
N GLU A 77 13.83 52.56 0.76
CA GLU A 77 15.03 53.22 0.22
C GLU A 77 15.99 53.70 1.33
N ILE A 78 16.04 52.95 2.45
CA ILE A 78 16.89 53.29 3.59
C ILE A 78 18.34 52.91 3.28
N SER A 79 19.24 53.85 3.50
CA SER A 79 20.68 53.68 3.26
C SER A 79 21.47 53.30 4.52
N SER A 80 20.93 53.62 5.71
CA SER A 80 21.55 53.29 7.00
C SER A 80 20.52 53.05 8.09
N LEU A 81 20.68 51.96 8.83
CA LEU A 81 19.94 51.69 10.08
C LEU A 81 20.73 52.02 11.34
N LYS A 82 21.76 52.86 11.25
CA LYS A 82 22.44 53.35 12.45
C LYS A 82 21.44 53.97 13.43
N GLY A 83 21.53 53.59 14.69
CA GLY A 83 20.56 53.85 15.74
C GLY A 83 19.65 52.65 16.06
N VAL A 84 19.63 51.59 15.23
CA VAL A 84 18.88 50.37 15.55
C VAL A 84 19.43 49.65 16.80
N GLU A 85 20.73 49.82 17.07
CA GLU A 85 21.44 49.28 18.22
C GLU A 85 20.90 49.75 19.58
N TYR A 86 20.11 50.83 19.62
CA TYR A 86 19.46 51.29 20.85
C TYR A 86 18.30 50.36 21.26
N PHE A 87 17.63 49.69 20.32
CA PHE A 87 16.44 48.87 20.58
C PHE A 87 16.81 47.45 21.03
N THR A 88 17.37 47.31 22.23
CA THR A 88 17.87 46.03 22.77
C THR A 88 16.79 44.95 22.96
N SER A 89 15.52 45.34 23.11
CA SER A 89 14.34 44.46 23.21
C SER A 89 13.78 44.00 21.85
N LEU A 90 14.38 44.45 20.73
CA LEU A 90 13.93 44.15 19.38
C LEU A 90 13.99 42.63 19.10
N ARG A 91 12.86 42.06 18.68
CA ARG A 91 12.70 40.64 18.35
C ARG A 91 12.62 40.40 16.85
N GLU A 92 12.05 41.35 16.11
CA GLU A 92 11.81 41.21 14.68
C GLU A 92 12.28 42.46 13.94
N LEU A 93 13.20 42.28 12.99
CA LEU A 93 13.68 43.34 12.12
C LEU A 93 13.47 42.96 10.66
N TYR A 94 12.61 43.72 9.98
CA TYR A 94 12.36 43.64 8.55
C TYR A 94 12.94 44.88 7.86
N CYS A 95 14.09 44.70 7.22
CA CYS A 95 14.80 45.76 6.50
C CYS A 95 15.22 45.32 5.08
N ASN A 96 14.55 44.30 4.54
CA ASN A 96 14.79 43.84 3.18
C ASN A 96 14.37 44.88 2.13
N SER A 97 14.98 44.79 0.94
CA SER A 97 14.72 45.68 -0.20
C SER A 97 15.03 47.14 0.12
N ASN A 98 16.25 47.39 0.57
CA ASN A 98 16.77 48.73 0.87
C ASN A 98 18.18 48.88 0.27
N ASP A 99 18.86 49.99 0.57
CA ASP A 99 20.19 50.29 0.07
C ASP A 99 21.28 50.18 1.16
N LEU A 100 21.07 49.30 2.14
CA LEU A 100 21.99 49.14 3.28
C LEU A 100 23.34 48.59 2.80
N SER A 101 24.40 49.34 3.07
CA SER A 101 25.79 48.91 2.87
C SER A 101 26.39 48.23 4.11
N SER A 102 25.83 48.51 5.28
CA SER A 102 26.20 47.91 6.57
C SER A 102 24.97 47.77 7.47
N LEU A 103 25.03 46.80 8.37
CA LEU A 103 23.98 46.54 9.35
C LEU A 103 24.63 46.03 10.64
N ASP A 104 24.55 46.81 11.71
CA ASP A 104 24.97 46.39 13.05
C ASP A 104 23.74 46.04 13.89
N VAL A 105 23.62 44.77 14.25
CA VAL A 105 22.56 44.23 15.11
C VAL A 105 23.13 43.64 16.41
N SER A 106 24.39 43.96 16.74
CA SER A 106 25.11 43.34 17.85
C SER A 106 24.46 43.56 19.23
N GLN A 107 23.78 44.71 19.41
CA GLN A 107 23.06 45.05 20.64
C GLN A 107 21.61 44.50 20.66
N CYS A 108 21.07 44.11 19.52
CA CYS A 108 19.71 43.57 19.38
C CYS A 108 19.68 42.07 19.77
N THR A 109 20.14 41.75 20.97
CA THR A 109 20.36 40.37 21.44
C THR A 109 19.07 39.56 21.64
N ALA A 110 17.92 40.24 21.71
CA ALA A 110 16.59 39.63 21.75
C ALA A 110 16.07 39.17 20.37
N LEU A 111 16.77 39.48 19.27
CA LEU A 111 16.32 39.17 17.90
C LEU A 111 16.05 37.67 17.72
N THR A 112 14.85 37.37 17.24
CA THR A 112 14.40 36.05 16.78
C THR A 112 14.23 35.98 15.27
N THR A 113 13.96 37.11 14.62
CA THR A 113 13.78 37.21 13.16
C THR A 113 14.57 38.40 12.61
N LEU A 114 15.41 38.15 11.60
CA LEU A 114 16.14 39.18 10.87
C LEU A 114 16.00 38.95 9.37
N TYR A 115 15.25 39.81 8.68
CA TYR A 115 15.12 39.81 7.22
C TYR A 115 15.76 41.07 6.64
N CYS A 116 16.91 40.89 6.01
CA CYS A 116 17.76 41.93 5.43
C CYS A 116 18.16 41.62 3.97
N SER A 117 17.41 40.73 3.31
CA SER A 117 17.65 40.39 1.89
C SER A 117 17.49 41.59 0.94
N ASN A 118 18.07 41.53 -0.25
CA ASN A 118 18.02 42.61 -1.25
C ASN A 118 18.57 43.93 -0.69
N ASN A 119 19.86 43.90 -0.32
CA ASN A 119 20.62 45.05 0.13
C ASN A 119 22.03 44.99 -0.51
N ARG A 120 22.97 45.80 -0.01
CA ARG A 120 24.35 45.87 -0.52
C ARG A 120 25.35 45.47 0.55
N LEU A 121 24.96 44.61 1.50
CA LEU A 121 25.79 44.22 2.63
C LEU A 121 27.00 43.39 2.15
N ALA A 122 28.20 43.89 2.42
CA ALA A 122 29.44 43.14 2.18
C ALA A 122 29.78 42.19 3.35
N SER A 123 29.25 42.47 4.54
CA SER A 123 29.40 41.64 5.72
C SER A 123 28.17 41.73 6.62
N LEU A 124 27.90 40.67 7.38
CA LEU A 124 26.83 40.61 8.36
C LEU A 124 27.30 39.75 9.54
N SER A 125 27.29 40.32 10.74
CA SER A 125 27.57 39.59 11.97
C SER A 125 26.28 39.35 12.73
N VAL A 126 25.97 38.08 13.00
CA VAL A 126 24.81 37.65 13.80
C VAL A 126 25.19 36.85 15.05
N THR A 127 26.48 36.90 15.43
CA THR A 127 27.03 36.06 16.50
C THR A 127 26.52 36.42 17.90
N SER A 128 26.11 37.68 18.11
CA SER A 128 25.45 38.15 19.34
C SER A 128 23.97 37.78 19.41
N ASN A 129 23.32 37.54 18.26
CA ASN A 129 21.89 37.29 18.15
C ASN A 129 21.56 35.80 18.35
N THR A 130 21.97 35.25 19.50
CA THR A 130 21.86 33.82 19.83
C THR A 130 20.42 33.28 19.89
N ASN A 131 19.43 34.19 19.93
CA ASN A 131 18.00 33.87 19.90
C ASN A 131 17.41 33.75 18.49
N LEU A 132 18.19 34.00 17.42
CA LEU A 132 17.70 33.93 16.05
C LEU A 132 17.13 32.55 15.71
N VAL A 133 15.91 32.58 15.17
CA VAL A 133 15.16 31.45 14.63
C VAL A 133 15.06 31.57 13.11
N ASN A 134 14.87 32.79 12.59
CA ASN A 134 14.75 33.06 11.16
C ASN A 134 15.78 34.09 10.71
N LEU A 135 16.60 33.74 9.72
CA LEU A 135 17.55 34.64 9.09
C LEU A 135 17.38 34.59 7.58
N ALA A 136 17.04 35.74 6.98
CA ALA A 136 17.07 35.94 5.53
C ALA A 136 18.01 37.10 5.22
N CYS A 137 19.10 36.80 4.53
CA CYS A 137 20.13 37.75 4.10
C CYS A 137 20.55 37.52 2.65
N GLY A 138 19.65 36.97 1.83
CA GLY A 138 19.88 36.69 0.42
C GLY A 138 20.00 37.96 -0.43
N ASN A 139 20.52 37.83 -1.65
CA ASN A 139 20.77 38.94 -2.58
C ASN A 139 21.50 40.11 -1.90
N ASN A 140 22.74 39.83 -1.53
CA ASN A 140 23.68 40.76 -0.90
C ASN A 140 25.08 40.50 -1.50
N ARG A 141 26.15 40.93 -0.84
CA ARG A 141 27.53 40.74 -1.28
C ARG A 141 28.37 40.03 -0.21
N LEU A 142 27.74 39.17 0.58
CA LEU A 142 28.38 38.48 1.69
C LEU A 142 29.40 37.48 1.16
N MET A 143 30.66 37.61 1.59
CA MET A 143 31.73 36.64 1.30
C MET A 143 31.79 35.50 2.31
N SER A 144 31.22 35.72 3.50
CA SER A 144 31.14 34.71 4.56
C SER A 144 29.93 34.99 5.45
N LEU A 145 29.42 33.94 6.08
CA LEU A 145 28.33 34.03 7.05
C LEU A 145 28.59 33.08 8.21
N ASN A 146 28.76 33.63 9.41
CA ASN A 146 28.99 32.85 10.62
C ASN A 146 27.71 32.72 11.45
N VAL A 147 27.07 31.55 11.37
CA VAL A 147 25.86 31.20 12.14
C VAL A 147 26.15 30.25 13.31
N THR A 148 27.42 30.06 13.69
CA THR A 148 27.80 29.04 14.69
C THR A 148 27.27 29.29 16.10
N LYS A 149 26.78 30.50 16.40
CA LYS A 149 26.16 30.85 17.68
C LYS A 149 24.63 30.82 17.65
N ASN A 150 24.02 30.70 16.48
CA ASN A 150 22.56 30.77 16.28
C ASN A 150 21.94 29.37 16.40
N THR A 151 22.12 28.72 17.54
CA THR A 151 21.71 27.31 17.77
C THR A 151 20.20 27.04 17.68
N LYS A 152 19.39 28.11 17.66
CA LYS A 152 17.93 28.06 17.54
C LYS A 152 17.43 28.22 16.09
N LEU A 153 18.35 28.44 15.13
CA LEU A 153 18.00 28.73 13.74
C LEU A 153 17.21 27.56 13.13
N ALA A 154 16.03 27.87 12.62
CA ALA A 154 15.11 26.96 11.93
C ALA A 154 15.01 27.29 10.43
N LEU A 155 15.12 28.57 10.07
CA LEU A 155 15.12 29.04 8.69
C LEU A 155 16.40 29.84 8.41
N LEU A 156 17.14 29.43 7.39
CA LEU A 156 18.27 30.17 6.84
C LEU A 156 18.11 30.35 5.32
N SER A 157 18.06 31.61 4.88
CA SER A 157 18.10 32.02 3.48
C SER A 157 19.29 32.97 3.27
N CYS A 158 20.30 32.51 2.55
CA CYS A 158 21.51 33.29 2.23
C CYS A 158 21.89 33.13 0.75
N GLU A 159 20.88 32.96 -0.10
CA GLU A 159 21.01 32.85 -1.56
C GLU A 159 21.59 34.11 -2.20
N GLU A 160 22.09 34.00 -3.43
CA GLU A 160 22.60 35.13 -4.22
C GLU A 160 23.60 35.99 -3.43
N ASN A 161 24.66 35.35 -2.98
CA ASN A 161 25.81 35.98 -2.32
C ASN A 161 27.10 35.41 -2.94
N VAL A 162 28.24 35.65 -2.32
CA VAL A 162 29.55 35.14 -2.75
C VAL A 162 30.20 34.29 -1.66
N ILE A 163 29.37 33.54 -0.91
CA ILE A 163 29.81 32.69 0.20
C ILE A 163 30.48 31.43 -0.36
N SER A 164 31.74 31.21 0.01
CA SER A 164 32.51 30.03 -0.42
C SER A 164 32.49 28.86 0.58
N SER A 165 32.12 29.13 1.83
CA SER A 165 31.98 28.12 2.88
C SER A 165 30.90 28.48 3.88
N LEU A 166 30.07 27.51 4.24
CA LEU A 166 28.97 27.67 5.19
C LEU A 166 28.97 26.52 6.22
N THR A 167 29.20 26.85 7.48
CA THR A 167 29.25 25.86 8.58
C THR A 167 27.92 25.81 9.32
N LEU A 168 27.22 24.68 9.24
CA LEU A 168 25.86 24.51 9.79
C LEU A 168 25.75 23.50 10.94
N THR A 169 26.89 22.96 11.41
CA THR A 169 26.93 21.91 12.45
C THR A 169 26.32 22.33 13.79
N ALA A 170 26.29 23.64 14.09
CA ALA A 170 25.69 24.22 15.28
C ALA A 170 24.19 24.57 15.12
N CYS A 171 23.60 24.32 13.95
CA CYS A 171 22.20 24.68 13.63
C CYS A 171 21.31 23.42 13.44
N PRO A 172 21.19 22.52 14.44
CA PRO A 172 20.50 21.23 14.28
C PRO A 172 18.97 21.36 14.12
N LYS A 173 18.41 22.55 14.36
CA LYS A 173 16.97 22.83 14.25
C LYS A 173 16.54 23.32 12.86
N LEU A 174 17.47 23.46 11.91
CA LEU A 174 17.15 23.89 10.55
C LEU A 174 16.11 22.95 9.92
N THR A 175 15.00 23.55 9.47
CA THR A 175 13.95 22.91 8.67
C THR A 175 13.97 23.42 7.24
N TYR A 176 14.46 24.65 7.02
CA TYR A 176 14.60 25.27 5.71
C TYR A 176 16.01 25.84 5.53
N LEU A 177 16.66 25.46 4.43
CA LEU A 177 17.93 26.04 3.99
C LEU A 177 17.87 26.40 2.51
N ASN A 178 18.06 27.69 2.22
CA ASN A 178 18.38 28.17 0.89
C ASN A 178 19.76 28.84 0.90
N CYS A 179 20.73 28.20 0.26
CA CYS A 179 22.08 28.72 0.04
C CYS A 179 22.45 28.68 -1.45
N SER A 180 21.44 28.75 -2.33
CA SER A 180 21.65 28.74 -3.78
C SER A 180 22.38 29.97 -4.29
N PHE A 181 22.95 29.92 -5.50
CA PHE A 181 23.68 31.04 -6.12
C PHE A 181 24.79 31.59 -5.21
N ASN A 182 25.72 30.71 -4.84
CA ASN A 182 26.90 31.01 -4.05
C ASN A 182 28.11 30.26 -4.64
N GLY A 183 29.25 30.27 -3.95
CA GLY A 183 30.48 29.58 -4.36
C GLY A 183 30.80 28.35 -3.51
N LEU A 184 29.80 27.66 -2.96
CA LEU A 184 30.05 26.54 -2.04
C LEU A 184 30.61 25.34 -2.80
N SER A 185 31.78 24.86 -2.40
CA SER A 185 32.38 23.63 -2.92
C SER A 185 31.99 22.38 -2.13
N THR A 186 31.55 22.56 -0.89
CA THR A 186 31.09 21.49 0.01
C THR A 186 29.94 21.99 0.87
N LEU A 187 29.08 21.06 1.31
CA LEU A 187 27.99 21.35 2.24
C LEU A 187 27.79 20.15 3.17
N ASN A 188 28.07 20.35 4.46
CA ASN A 188 27.92 19.29 5.47
C ASN A 188 26.61 19.46 6.24
N LEU A 189 25.68 18.51 6.03
CA LEU A 189 24.34 18.52 6.63
C LEU A 189 24.12 17.42 7.66
N THR A 190 25.18 16.76 8.13
CA THR A 190 25.09 15.59 9.03
C THR A 190 24.39 15.87 10.36
N LYS A 191 24.28 17.13 10.79
CA LYS A 191 23.58 17.54 12.02
C LYS A 191 22.20 18.14 11.76
N ASN A 192 21.85 18.44 10.53
CA ASN A 192 20.61 19.13 10.15
C ASN A 192 19.48 18.12 9.88
N THR A 193 19.29 17.18 10.81
CA THR A 193 18.35 16.04 10.68
C THR A 193 16.87 16.44 10.61
N LYS A 194 16.55 17.73 10.84
CA LYS A 194 15.21 18.30 10.79
C LYS A 194 14.89 18.99 9.47
N LEU A 195 15.81 18.96 8.51
CA LEU A 195 15.64 19.65 7.24
C LEU A 195 14.50 19.03 6.42
N GLU A 196 13.55 19.87 6.01
CA GLU A 196 12.41 19.51 5.17
C GLU A 196 12.58 20.07 3.74
N THR A 197 13.27 21.21 3.61
CA THR A 197 13.56 21.84 2.31
C THR A 197 15.02 22.25 2.23
N LEU A 198 15.68 21.83 1.15
CA LEU A 198 17.05 22.20 0.82
C LEU A 198 17.12 22.76 -0.60
N ASN A 199 17.53 24.01 -0.74
CA ASN A 199 17.97 24.57 -2.01
C ASN A 199 19.45 24.97 -1.93
N CYS A 200 20.31 24.20 -2.58
CA CYS A 200 21.73 24.47 -2.74
C CYS A 200 22.15 24.53 -4.22
N ALA A 201 21.20 24.86 -5.11
CA ALA A 201 21.45 24.96 -6.54
C ALA A 201 22.45 26.08 -6.89
N HIS A 202 23.08 26.01 -8.07
CA HIS A 202 24.02 27.03 -8.54
C HIS A 202 25.16 27.29 -7.54
N ASN A 203 25.91 26.23 -7.25
CA ASN A 203 27.11 26.24 -6.43
C ASN A 203 28.18 25.39 -7.13
N GLU A 204 29.30 25.09 -6.45
CA GLU A 204 30.40 24.30 -6.97
C GLU A 204 30.52 22.93 -6.25
N ILE A 205 29.42 22.43 -5.66
CA ILE A 205 29.42 21.23 -4.82
C ILE A 205 29.76 20.00 -5.68
N SER A 206 30.76 19.22 -5.26
CA SER A 206 31.23 18.02 -5.98
C SER A 206 30.62 16.71 -5.47
N SER A 207 30.13 16.70 -4.23
CA SER A 207 29.41 15.58 -3.63
C SER A 207 28.46 16.08 -2.56
N LEU A 208 27.25 15.55 -2.52
CA LEU A 208 26.26 15.89 -1.51
C LEU A 208 25.75 14.63 -0.81
N ASP A 209 25.81 14.63 0.51
CA ASP A 209 25.24 13.57 1.36
C ASP A 209 24.12 14.16 2.23
N VAL A 210 22.89 13.76 1.92
CA VAL A 210 21.69 14.11 2.68
C VAL A 210 21.10 12.91 3.42
N SER A 211 21.86 11.83 3.60
CA SER A 211 21.36 10.60 4.20
C SER A 211 20.91 10.72 5.66
N LYS A 212 21.27 11.81 6.33
CA LYS A 212 20.82 12.14 7.69
C LYS A 212 19.59 13.06 7.71
N CYS A 213 19.14 13.55 6.57
CA CYS A 213 17.98 14.43 6.41
C CYS A 213 16.73 13.59 6.09
N GLY A 214 16.32 12.71 7.01
CA GLY A 214 15.21 11.77 6.76
C GLY A 214 13.83 12.42 6.59
N LEU A 215 13.67 13.68 6.98
CA LEU A 215 12.44 14.48 6.82
C LEU A 215 12.42 15.34 5.55
N LEU A 216 13.44 15.23 4.70
CA LEU A 216 13.59 16.06 3.51
C LEU A 216 12.50 15.72 2.49
N LYS A 217 11.71 16.71 2.09
CA LYS A 217 10.61 16.60 1.12
C LYS A 217 10.95 17.21 -0.24
N ASP A 218 11.67 18.33 -0.23
CA ASP A 218 12.11 19.03 -1.44
C ASP A 218 13.63 19.23 -1.41
N LEU A 219 14.31 18.66 -2.40
CA LEU A 219 15.73 18.82 -2.66
C LEU A 219 15.96 19.45 -4.02
N ASN A 220 16.49 20.66 -4.03
CA ASN A 220 17.05 21.31 -5.21
C ASN A 220 18.57 21.47 -5.07
N CYS A 221 19.30 20.69 -5.86
CA CYS A 221 20.76 20.70 -5.98
C CYS A 221 21.21 20.84 -7.44
N ASN A 222 20.38 21.45 -8.30
CA ASN A 222 20.68 21.71 -9.70
C ASN A 222 21.98 22.53 -9.89
N ALA A 223 22.59 22.44 -11.06
CA ALA A 223 23.69 23.31 -11.48
C ALA A 223 24.84 23.32 -10.46
N ASN A 224 25.41 22.14 -10.24
CA ASN A 224 26.57 21.93 -9.38
C ASN A 224 27.61 21.08 -10.15
N ASN A 225 28.70 20.69 -9.48
CA ASN A 225 29.72 19.82 -10.05
C ASN A 225 29.61 18.38 -9.52
N MET A 226 28.41 17.95 -9.10
CA MET A 226 28.26 16.71 -8.34
C MET A 226 28.51 15.48 -9.21
N ILE A 227 29.39 14.59 -8.73
CA ILE A 227 29.58 13.25 -9.30
C ILE A 227 28.76 12.22 -8.51
N MET A 228 28.51 12.50 -7.23
CA MET A 228 27.78 11.63 -6.31
C MET A 228 26.73 12.43 -5.52
N LEU A 229 25.53 11.86 -5.46
CA LEU A 229 24.44 12.32 -4.61
C LEU A 229 23.97 11.14 -3.76
N ASN A 230 24.10 11.24 -2.43
CA ASN A 230 23.61 10.24 -1.50
C ASN A 230 22.27 10.69 -0.88
N ILE A 231 21.19 10.03 -1.29
CA ILE A 231 19.81 10.21 -0.80
C ILE A 231 19.31 9.00 0.00
N GLU A 232 20.21 8.14 0.49
CA GLU A 232 19.82 7.00 1.32
C GLU A 232 19.10 7.46 2.59
N GLY A 233 17.92 6.92 2.88
CA GLY A 233 17.15 7.29 4.08
C GLY A 233 16.23 8.50 3.90
N CYS A 234 16.20 9.14 2.73
CA CYS A 234 15.26 10.22 2.39
C CYS A 234 13.89 9.65 1.96
N ALA A 235 13.22 8.93 2.86
CA ALA A 235 11.96 8.25 2.56
C ALA A 235 10.78 9.22 2.29
N ASP A 236 10.84 10.42 2.85
CA ASP A 236 9.82 11.47 2.71
C ASP A 236 10.06 12.39 1.50
N LEU A 237 11.08 12.12 0.68
CA LEU A 237 11.41 12.96 -0.48
C LEU A 237 10.30 12.86 -1.54
N GLU A 238 9.75 14.01 -1.91
CA GLU A 238 8.65 14.15 -2.89
C GLU A 238 9.17 14.79 -4.19
N TYR A 239 10.09 15.74 -4.09
CA TYR A 239 10.66 16.49 -5.23
C TYR A 239 12.18 16.41 -5.23
N LEU A 240 12.76 15.88 -6.30
CA LEU A 240 14.20 15.82 -6.49
C LEU A 240 14.60 16.55 -7.77
N ARG A 241 15.33 17.66 -7.63
CA ARG A 241 15.93 18.44 -8.71
C ARG A 241 17.45 18.36 -8.58
N CYS A 242 18.08 17.54 -9.41
CA CYS A 242 19.51 17.27 -9.43
C CYS A 242 20.10 17.38 -10.85
N SER A 243 19.46 18.16 -11.70
CA SER A 243 19.86 18.42 -13.08
C SER A 243 21.16 19.23 -13.17
N ASP A 244 21.76 19.28 -14.35
CA ASP A 244 22.94 20.10 -14.64
C ASP A 244 24.10 19.79 -13.67
N ASN A 245 24.45 18.51 -13.60
CA ASN A 245 25.50 17.96 -12.74
C ASN A 245 26.36 16.97 -13.55
N ARG A 246 27.20 16.19 -12.86
CA ARG A 246 28.04 15.14 -13.46
C ARG A 246 27.78 13.78 -12.82
N LEU A 247 26.54 13.53 -12.41
CA LEU A 247 26.17 12.29 -11.71
C LEU A 247 26.40 11.09 -12.62
N THR A 248 27.18 10.12 -12.12
CA THR A 248 27.45 8.84 -12.81
C THR A 248 26.51 7.72 -12.35
N ALA A 249 25.82 7.92 -11.22
CA ALA A 249 24.80 7.02 -10.71
C ALA A 249 23.78 7.80 -9.87
N LEU A 250 22.55 7.30 -9.83
CA LEU A 250 21.48 7.81 -8.98
C LEU A 250 20.61 6.65 -8.50
N SER A 251 20.70 6.31 -7.21
CA SER A 251 19.86 5.26 -6.61
C SER A 251 18.60 5.86 -6.00
N LEU A 252 17.43 5.44 -6.51
CA LEU A 252 16.12 5.90 -6.05
C LEU A 252 15.45 4.96 -5.04
N SER A 253 16.11 3.85 -4.70
CA SER A 253 15.57 2.76 -3.88
C SER A 253 15.08 3.20 -2.48
N ALA A 254 15.61 4.30 -1.96
CA ALA A 254 15.26 4.86 -0.65
C ALA A 254 14.16 5.94 -0.70
N CYS A 255 13.59 6.26 -1.87
CA CYS A 255 12.65 7.36 -2.06
C CYS A 255 11.27 6.87 -2.58
N PRO A 256 10.53 6.04 -1.81
CA PRO A 256 9.26 5.47 -2.27
C PRO A 256 8.14 6.50 -2.45
N ASN A 257 8.28 7.69 -1.86
CA ASN A 257 7.29 8.79 -1.93
C ASN A 257 7.54 9.80 -3.04
N LEU A 258 8.61 9.63 -3.83
CA LEU A 258 8.99 10.58 -4.88
C LEU A 258 7.85 10.76 -5.89
N LEU A 259 7.48 12.02 -6.14
CA LEU A 259 6.44 12.44 -7.07
C LEU A 259 7.06 12.92 -8.38
N GLU A 260 8.12 13.72 -8.29
CA GLU A 260 8.77 14.32 -9.46
C GLU A 260 10.29 14.19 -9.38
N LEU A 261 10.88 13.78 -10.51
CA LEU A 261 12.32 13.66 -10.68
C LEU A 261 12.81 14.49 -11.87
N TYR A 262 13.71 15.41 -11.60
CA TYR A 262 14.47 16.16 -12.60
C TYR A 262 15.95 15.82 -12.42
N CYS A 263 16.50 15.04 -13.35
CA CYS A 263 17.90 14.62 -13.37
C CYS A 263 18.52 14.77 -14.76
N TYR A 264 18.02 15.71 -15.55
CA TYR A 264 18.48 15.97 -16.91
C TYR A 264 19.86 16.65 -16.93
N PHE A 265 20.59 16.59 -18.04
CA PHE A 265 21.98 17.08 -18.15
C PHE A 265 22.90 16.50 -17.05
N ASN A 266 22.99 15.17 -17.04
CA ASN A 266 23.93 14.41 -16.22
C ASN A 266 24.66 13.37 -17.11
N ILE A 267 25.39 12.43 -16.51
CA ILE A 267 26.10 11.37 -17.24
C ILE A 267 25.67 9.97 -16.76
N LEU A 268 24.38 9.82 -16.41
CA LEU A 268 23.82 8.56 -15.92
C LEU A 268 23.79 7.51 -17.05
N PRO A 269 24.34 6.30 -16.84
CA PRO A 269 24.26 5.20 -17.81
C PRO A 269 22.97 4.40 -17.70
N SER A 270 22.31 4.43 -16.53
CA SER A 270 21.03 3.77 -16.27
C SER A 270 20.20 4.50 -15.23
N LEU A 271 18.89 4.26 -15.23
CA LEU A 271 17.95 4.79 -14.23
C LEU A 271 16.84 3.79 -13.93
N GLU A 272 16.60 3.54 -12.63
CA GLU A 272 15.64 2.54 -12.15
C GLU A 272 14.64 3.15 -11.14
N PRO A 273 13.60 3.86 -11.61
CA PRO A 273 12.61 4.55 -10.77
C PRO A 273 11.50 3.63 -10.23
N THR A 274 11.51 2.32 -10.50
CA THR A 274 10.37 1.43 -10.17
C THR A 274 10.08 1.28 -8.67
N SER A 275 11.00 1.66 -7.80
CA SER A 275 10.77 1.76 -6.35
C SER A 275 9.87 2.94 -5.98
N CYS A 276 9.85 4.01 -6.78
CA CYS A 276 9.06 5.22 -6.59
C CYS A 276 7.63 5.06 -7.13
N LYS A 277 6.78 4.30 -6.44
CA LYS A 277 5.43 3.96 -6.94
C LYS A 277 4.47 5.14 -7.14
N LYS A 278 4.78 6.31 -6.56
CA LYS A 278 3.97 7.54 -6.67
C LYS A 278 4.46 8.50 -7.74
N ILE A 279 5.57 8.19 -8.42
CA ILE A 279 6.18 9.09 -9.39
C ILE A 279 5.23 9.36 -10.55
N ASN A 280 4.98 10.65 -10.80
CA ASN A 280 4.07 11.12 -11.84
C ASN A 280 4.83 11.80 -12.99
N TYR A 281 6.05 12.29 -12.74
CA TYR A 281 6.86 12.96 -13.75
C TYR A 281 8.33 12.63 -13.61
N ILE A 282 8.94 12.23 -14.73
CA ILE A 282 10.38 11.96 -14.83
C ILE A 282 10.94 12.76 -15.99
N ASN A 283 11.93 13.60 -15.72
CA ASN A 283 12.77 14.22 -16.73
C ASN A 283 14.23 13.80 -16.53
N CYS A 284 14.67 12.84 -17.35
CA CYS A 284 16.02 12.31 -17.42
C CYS A 284 16.70 12.60 -18.77
N ALA A 285 16.26 13.67 -19.44
CA ALA A 285 16.80 14.07 -20.74
C ALA A 285 18.31 14.37 -20.72
N ASN A 286 18.98 14.26 -21.85
CA ASN A 286 20.39 14.60 -22.02
C ASN A 286 21.29 13.90 -20.97
N ASN A 287 21.19 12.57 -20.94
CA ASN A 287 22.04 11.69 -20.15
C ASN A 287 22.76 10.71 -21.09
N ARG A 288 23.36 9.65 -20.55
CA ARG A 288 23.95 8.54 -21.32
C ARG A 288 23.17 7.23 -21.10
N LEU A 289 21.86 7.34 -20.90
CA LEU A 289 21.05 6.19 -20.52
C LEU A 289 21.04 5.17 -21.66
N THR A 290 21.60 4.00 -21.40
CA THR A 290 21.44 2.80 -22.24
C THR A 290 20.30 1.92 -21.73
N HIS A 291 19.88 2.13 -20.47
CA HIS A 291 18.77 1.43 -19.82
C HIS A 291 17.91 2.37 -18.96
N LEU A 292 16.59 2.28 -19.14
CA LEU A 292 15.58 2.94 -18.33
C LEU A 292 14.47 1.94 -17.99
N GLU A 293 14.34 1.58 -16.72
CA GLU A 293 13.30 0.65 -16.25
C GLU A 293 12.02 1.42 -15.89
N ALA A 294 11.16 1.64 -16.90
CA ALA A 294 9.92 2.42 -16.75
C ALA A 294 8.66 1.56 -16.62
N THR A 295 8.76 0.24 -16.49
CA THR A 295 7.58 -0.64 -16.51
C THR A 295 6.73 -0.51 -15.24
N GLY A 296 5.40 -0.52 -15.43
CA GLY A 296 4.43 -0.56 -14.34
C GLY A 296 4.37 0.69 -13.45
N LEU A 297 4.89 1.83 -13.90
CA LEU A 297 4.75 3.12 -13.22
C LEU A 297 3.35 3.68 -13.44
N THR A 298 2.36 3.12 -12.74
CA THR A 298 0.93 3.38 -12.99
C THR A 298 0.48 4.83 -12.75
N ALA A 299 1.26 5.63 -12.02
CA ALA A 299 0.98 7.04 -11.74
C ALA A 299 1.69 8.00 -12.72
N LEU A 300 2.60 7.50 -13.57
CA LEU A 300 3.40 8.30 -14.47
C LEU A 300 2.53 8.96 -15.54
N THR A 301 2.50 10.29 -15.56
CA THR A 301 1.79 11.11 -16.54
C THR A 301 2.73 11.72 -17.56
N GLY A 302 3.99 11.97 -17.22
CA GLY A 302 4.99 12.50 -18.16
C GLY A 302 6.34 11.80 -18.03
N LEU A 303 6.92 11.43 -19.17
CA LEU A 303 8.27 10.89 -19.25
C LEU A 303 9.05 11.62 -20.34
N ASN A 304 10.12 12.29 -19.93
CA ASN A 304 11.10 12.88 -20.83
C ASN A 304 12.46 12.18 -20.69
N CYS A 305 12.79 11.37 -21.68
CA CYS A 305 14.08 10.70 -21.85
C CYS A 305 14.79 11.11 -23.16
N TYR A 306 14.49 12.31 -23.67
CA TYR A 306 15.14 12.91 -24.84
C TYR A 306 16.68 12.87 -24.74
N GLY A 307 17.38 12.66 -25.86
CA GLY A 307 18.84 12.83 -25.92
C GLY A 307 19.57 11.82 -25.04
N ASN A 308 19.32 10.53 -25.27
CA ASN A 308 19.94 9.42 -24.54
C ASN A 308 20.45 8.35 -25.53
N GLU A 309 20.95 7.23 -25.01
CA GLU A 309 21.52 6.11 -25.78
C GLU A 309 20.62 4.87 -25.71
N LEU A 310 19.30 5.05 -25.51
CA LEU A 310 18.36 3.95 -25.33
C LEU A 310 18.15 3.20 -26.64
N THR A 311 18.34 1.88 -26.63
CA THR A 311 18.04 0.99 -27.77
C THR A 311 16.64 0.40 -27.69
N THR A 312 16.07 0.37 -26.48
CA THR A 312 14.71 -0.09 -26.19
C THR A 312 14.08 0.78 -25.12
N LEU A 313 12.76 0.95 -25.17
CA LEU A 313 11.99 1.62 -24.14
C LEU A 313 10.70 0.85 -23.89
N ASP A 314 10.57 0.25 -22.71
CA ASP A 314 9.36 -0.42 -22.26
C ASP A 314 8.63 0.44 -21.22
N VAL A 315 7.48 0.99 -21.63
CA VAL A 315 6.57 1.78 -20.80
C VAL A 315 5.29 1.01 -20.47
N SER A 316 5.30 -0.32 -20.61
CA SER A 316 4.12 -1.16 -20.38
C SER A 316 3.61 -1.01 -18.95
N GLY A 317 2.29 -0.82 -18.81
CA GLY A 317 1.63 -0.59 -17.52
C GLY A 317 1.58 0.87 -17.07
N CYS A 318 2.14 1.82 -17.82
CA CYS A 318 2.01 3.26 -17.58
C CYS A 318 0.70 3.82 -18.18
N ASP A 319 -0.45 3.28 -17.76
CA ASP A 319 -1.76 3.58 -18.35
C ASP A 319 -2.20 5.05 -18.19
N ALA A 320 -1.56 5.81 -17.28
CA ALA A 320 -1.80 7.23 -17.03
C ALA A 320 -0.90 8.17 -17.87
N LEU A 321 0.04 7.63 -18.65
CA LEU A 321 1.02 8.42 -19.41
C LEU A 321 0.30 9.27 -20.47
N LYS A 322 0.53 10.58 -20.40
CA LYS A 322 0.01 11.60 -21.32
C LYS A 322 1.06 12.07 -22.30
N ASP A 323 2.26 12.33 -21.77
CA ASP A 323 3.36 12.92 -22.53
C ASP A 323 4.58 12.00 -22.52
N LEU A 324 5.01 11.59 -23.70
CA LEU A 324 6.22 10.79 -23.88
C LEU A 324 7.18 11.48 -24.85
N TYR A 325 8.30 11.97 -24.32
CA TYR A 325 9.41 12.52 -25.09
C TYR A 325 10.58 11.54 -25.06
N CYS A 326 10.75 10.77 -26.13
CA CYS A 326 11.82 9.79 -26.29
C CYS A 326 12.65 10.04 -27.56
N SER A 327 12.68 11.28 -28.03
CA SER A 327 13.44 11.68 -29.22
C SER A 327 14.95 11.65 -29.02
N SER A 328 15.70 11.63 -30.13
CA SER A 328 17.17 11.56 -30.15
C SER A 328 17.70 10.43 -29.27
N ASN A 329 17.32 9.20 -29.64
CA ASN A 329 17.74 7.95 -29.01
C ASN A 329 18.12 6.93 -30.10
N GLN A 330 18.38 5.67 -29.73
CA GLN A 330 18.73 4.58 -30.65
C GLN A 330 17.60 3.54 -30.74
N LEU A 331 16.35 3.95 -30.53
CA LEU A 331 15.20 3.05 -30.52
C LEU A 331 14.95 2.50 -31.92
N THR A 332 14.85 1.17 -32.03
CA THR A 332 14.48 0.49 -33.29
C THR A 332 12.99 0.20 -33.37
N SER A 333 12.30 0.19 -32.23
CA SER A 333 10.85 0.08 -32.15
C SER A 333 10.29 0.72 -30.90
N ILE A 334 9.03 1.14 -30.97
CA ILE A 334 8.27 1.59 -29.80
C ILE A 334 6.81 1.18 -29.92
N ASN A 335 6.25 0.70 -28.80
CA ASN A 335 4.88 0.23 -28.74
C ASN A 335 4.14 0.89 -27.58
N VAL A 336 3.25 1.81 -27.93
CA VAL A 336 2.37 2.52 -26.98
C VAL A 336 0.90 2.18 -27.24
N SER A 337 0.62 1.04 -27.89
CA SER A 337 -0.74 0.68 -28.26
C SER A 337 -1.63 0.45 -27.04
N GLY A 338 -2.84 1.01 -27.06
CA GLY A 338 -3.80 0.88 -25.97
C GLY A 338 -3.44 1.72 -24.73
N PHE A 339 -2.77 2.86 -24.94
CA PHE A 339 -2.52 3.87 -23.92
C PHE A 339 -3.70 4.86 -23.93
N PRO A 340 -4.61 4.80 -22.94
CA PRO A 340 -5.86 5.56 -22.98
C PRO A 340 -5.70 7.05 -22.69
N ALA A 341 -4.60 7.43 -22.04
CA ALA A 341 -4.31 8.80 -21.62
C ALA A 341 -3.30 9.53 -22.51
N LEU A 342 -2.61 8.83 -23.42
CA LEU A 342 -1.53 9.41 -24.22
C LEU A 342 -2.08 10.49 -25.15
N GLU A 343 -1.55 11.69 -25.02
CA GLU A 343 -1.95 12.91 -25.75
C GLU A 343 -0.81 13.34 -26.67
N TYR A 344 0.43 13.27 -26.20
CA TYR A 344 1.63 13.67 -26.92
C TYR A 344 2.69 12.55 -26.97
N LEU A 345 3.15 12.21 -28.18
CA LEU A 345 4.29 11.32 -28.40
C LEU A 345 5.31 11.99 -29.32
N ASN A 346 6.51 12.22 -28.79
CA ASN A 346 7.66 12.63 -29.59
C ASN A 346 8.73 11.54 -29.55
N CYS A 347 8.92 10.90 -30.69
CA CYS A 347 9.93 9.90 -30.96
C CYS A 347 10.84 10.29 -32.15
N TYR A 348 10.90 11.58 -32.46
CA TYR A 348 11.81 12.19 -33.45
C TYR A 348 13.24 11.65 -33.32
N ASP A 349 13.93 11.48 -34.43
CA ASP A 349 15.37 11.16 -34.44
C ASP A 349 15.67 9.86 -33.70
N ASN A 350 15.04 8.79 -34.17
CA ASN A 350 15.28 7.42 -33.75
C ASN A 350 15.28 6.52 -35.00
N PRO A 351 16.14 5.50 -35.10
CA PRO A 351 16.15 4.56 -36.22
C PRO A 351 14.98 3.55 -36.15
N LEU A 352 13.75 4.02 -35.93
CA LEU A 352 12.56 3.20 -35.79
C LEU A 352 12.23 2.50 -37.10
N THR A 353 12.21 1.18 -37.07
CA THR A 353 11.66 0.34 -38.15
C THR A 353 10.21 -0.05 -37.89
N SER A 354 9.74 0.13 -36.64
CA SER A 354 8.38 -0.16 -36.23
C SER A 354 7.88 0.79 -35.14
N LEU A 355 6.79 1.49 -35.41
CA LEU A 355 6.05 2.31 -34.47
C LEU A 355 4.62 1.77 -34.36
N THR A 356 4.22 1.29 -33.18
CA THR A 356 2.87 0.78 -32.97
C THR A 356 2.07 1.71 -32.07
N VAL A 357 1.26 2.56 -32.71
CA VAL A 357 0.36 3.56 -32.11
C VAL A 357 -1.09 3.25 -32.46
N ALA A 358 -1.60 2.13 -31.95
CA ALA A 358 -2.98 1.73 -32.19
C ALA A 358 -3.83 1.88 -30.93
N ILE A 359 -5.09 2.29 -31.11
CA ILE A 359 -6.07 2.39 -30.02
C ILE A 359 -5.60 3.39 -28.94
N CYS A 360 -5.11 4.57 -29.35
CA CYS A 360 -4.76 5.68 -28.48
C CYS A 360 -5.75 6.84 -28.72
N PRO A 361 -6.94 6.81 -28.09
CA PRO A 361 -8.07 7.67 -28.46
C PRO A 361 -7.84 9.16 -28.20
N LYS A 362 -6.87 9.49 -27.35
CA LYS A 362 -6.53 10.88 -26.98
C LYS A 362 -5.33 11.45 -27.71
N LEU A 363 -4.54 10.61 -28.39
CA LEU A 363 -3.29 11.00 -29.03
C LEU A 363 -3.61 12.06 -30.08
N ASN A 364 -3.12 13.28 -29.87
CA ASN A 364 -3.41 14.45 -30.70
C ASN A 364 -2.16 15.03 -31.35
N THR A 365 -0.99 14.71 -30.81
CA THR A 365 0.30 15.10 -31.38
C THR A 365 1.22 13.90 -31.45
N LEU A 366 1.72 13.62 -32.65
CA LEU A 366 2.72 12.61 -32.92
C LEU A 366 3.85 13.19 -33.76
N ASP A 367 5.06 13.16 -33.21
CA ASP A 367 6.28 13.44 -33.93
C ASP A 367 7.11 12.16 -34.08
N CYS A 368 7.19 11.65 -35.30
CA CYS A 368 8.00 10.50 -35.67
C CYS A 368 8.84 10.76 -36.93
N GLN A 369 9.34 11.99 -37.10
CA GLN A 369 10.27 12.30 -38.18
C GLN A 369 11.67 11.73 -37.91
N ASN A 370 12.49 11.68 -38.96
CA ASN A 370 13.81 11.08 -38.98
C ASN A 370 13.79 9.64 -38.44
N ALA A 371 12.78 8.89 -38.87
CA ALA A 371 12.57 7.49 -38.61
C ALA A 371 12.74 6.66 -39.90
N ASN A 372 12.91 5.35 -39.75
CA ASN A 372 13.01 4.43 -40.90
C ASN A 372 11.68 3.67 -41.08
N LEU A 373 10.55 4.37 -40.90
CA LEU A 373 9.22 3.76 -40.91
C LEU A 373 8.73 3.53 -42.34
N ILE A 374 8.42 2.29 -42.66
CA ILE A 374 7.77 1.93 -43.94
C ILE A 374 6.27 2.28 -43.90
N SER A 375 5.63 2.10 -42.75
CA SER A 375 4.23 2.45 -42.58
C SER A 375 3.85 2.71 -41.14
N LEU A 376 2.82 3.53 -40.95
CA LEU A 376 2.25 3.91 -39.66
C LEU A 376 0.75 3.65 -39.66
N ASN A 377 0.29 2.78 -38.77
CA ASN A 377 -1.14 2.48 -38.63
C ASN A 377 -1.74 3.30 -37.48
N LEU A 378 -2.67 4.20 -37.81
CA LEU A 378 -3.32 5.12 -36.87
C LEU A 378 -4.70 4.61 -36.39
N TYR A 379 -5.03 3.34 -36.62
CA TYR A 379 -6.32 2.79 -36.24
C TYR A 379 -6.62 2.98 -34.75
N GLY A 380 -7.78 3.58 -34.44
CA GLY A 380 -8.19 3.91 -33.09
C GLY A 380 -7.51 5.16 -32.49
N CYS A 381 -6.90 6.01 -33.33
CA CYS A 381 -6.34 7.31 -33.00
C CYS A 381 -7.09 8.41 -33.77
N PRO A 382 -8.36 8.69 -33.43
CA PRO A 382 -9.28 9.48 -34.27
C PRO A 382 -8.81 10.92 -34.52
N LYS A 383 -8.14 11.55 -33.55
CA LYS A 383 -7.61 12.92 -33.71
C LYS A 383 -6.48 12.98 -34.73
N LEU A 384 -5.56 12.01 -34.71
CA LEU A 384 -4.49 11.94 -35.72
C LEU A 384 -5.02 11.55 -37.11
N LEU A 385 -6.00 10.65 -37.19
CA LEU A 385 -6.67 10.33 -38.46
C LEU A 385 -7.36 11.56 -39.06
N GLN A 386 -8.04 12.35 -38.22
CA GLN A 386 -8.62 13.63 -38.64
C GLN A 386 -7.55 14.61 -39.10
N THR A 387 -6.43 14.70 -38.38
CA THR A 387 -5.28 15.55 -38.77
C THR A 387 -4.74 15.16 -40.14
N TRP A 388 -4.67 13.87 -40.43
CA TRP A 388 -4.20 13.35 -41.72
C TRP A 388 -5.16 13.64 -42.89
N TRP A 389 -6.48 13.51 -42.69
CA TRP A 389 -7.46 13.70 -43.77
C TRP A 389 -7.86 15.15 -44.01
N ASP A 390 -8.00 15.93 -42.94
CA ASP A 390 -8.58 17.27 -42.98
C ASP A 390 -7.58 18.38 -42.63
N GLY A 391 -6.34 18.03 -42.26
CA GLY A 391 -5.33 18.97 -41.81
C GLY A 391 -4.64 19.74 -42.93
N ASP A 392 -4.21 20.96 -42.59
CA ASP A 392 -3.34 21.78 -43.41
C ASP A 392 -1.98 21.08 -43.55
N PHE A 393 -1.64 20.72 -44.79
CA PHE A 393 -0.38 20.06 -45.13
C PHE A 393 0.75 21.08 -45.32
N GLN A 394 1.92 20.76 -44.76
CA GLN A 394 3.16 21.50 -44.96
C GLN A 394 4.32 20.53 -45.23
N GLU A 395 5.13 20.86 -46.23
CA GLU A 395 6.33 20.11 -46.61
C GLU A 395 7.59 20.84 -46.17
N TYR A 396 8.51 20.11 -45.53
CA TYR A 396 9.75 20.65 -44.99
C TYR A 396 10.93 19.74 -45.35
N GLY A 397 11.42 19.86 -46.58
CA GLY A 397 12.56 19.06 -47.05
C GLY A 397 12.23 17.57 -47.08
N ASP A 398 12.70 16.80 -46.09
CA ASP A 398 12.57 15.34 -46.03
C ASP A 398 11.38 14.83 -45.19
N TYR A 399 10.64 15.72 -44.53
CA TYR A 399 9.48 15.34 -43.73
C TYR A 399 8.24 16.14 -44.07
N TRP A 400 7.11 15.57 -43.68
CA TRP A 400 5.79 16.11 -43.86
C TRP A 400 5.14 16.43 -42.52
N SER A 401 4.33 17.48 -42.52
CA SER A 401 3.57 17.95 -41.36
C SER A 401 2.11 18.16 -41.72
N TRP A 402 1.21 17.73 -40.83
CA TRP A 402 -0.21 18.06 -40.89
C TRP A 402 -0.62 18.75 -39.60
N LYS A 403 -1.41 19.82 -39.76
CA LYS A 403 -1.99 20.56 -38.66
C LYS A 403 -3.50 20.60 -38.80
N TYR A 404 -4.24 20.27 -37.75
CA TYR A 404 -5.69 20.41 -37.75
C TYR A 404 -6.18 21.09 -36.47
N THR A 405 -7.06 22.08 -36.60
CA THR A 405 -7.69 22.74 -35.44
C THR A 405 -9.19 22.46 -35.50
N ALA A 406 -9.69 21.66 -34.56
CA ALA A 406 -11.11 21.31 -34.54
C ALA A 406 -11.98 22.54 -34.21
N PRO A 407 -13.22 22.64 -34.73
CA PRO A 407 -14.11 23.75 -34.42
C PRO A 407 -14.35 23.90 -32.91
N GLY A 408 -14.05 25.08 -32.37
CA GLY A 408 -14.23 25.38 -30.94
C GLY A 408 -13.06 24.95 -30.03
N GLU A 409 -12.03 24.29 -30.57
CA GLU A 409 -10.78 24.00 -29.87
C GLU A 409 -9.75 25.12 -30.12
N THR A 410 -8.92 25.44 -29.11
CA THR A 410 -7.83 26.41 -29.24
C THR A 410 -6.51 25.75 -29.64
N ASP A 411 -6.33 24.48 -29.28
CA ASP A 411 -5.06 23.78 -29.44
C ASP A 411 -5.11 22.85 -30.67
N PRO A 412 -4.23 23.07 -31.67
CA PRO A 412 -4.17 22.24 -32.87
C PRO A 412 -3.61 20.84 -32.57
N TYR A 413 -4.04 19.88 -33.39
CA TYR A 413 -3.50 18.54 -33.49
C TYR A 413 -2.38 18.52 -34.55
N TRP A 414 -1.35 17.71 -34.30
CA TRP A 414 -0.17 17.66 -35.15
C TRP A 414 0.25 16.23 -35.48
N LEU A 415 0.60 16.01 -36.74
CA LEU A 415 1.23 14.77 -37.19
C LEU A 415 2.47 15.13 -37.99
N TYR A 416 3.61 14.60 -37.57
CA TYR A 416 4.87 14.75 -38.26
C TYR A 416 5.45 13.37 -38.61
N CYS A 417 5.76 13.13 -39.88
CA CYS A 417 6.35 11.88 -40.33
C CYS A 417 7.26 12.08 -41.55
N ASP A 418 8.14 11.12 -41.81
CA ASP A 418 8.96 11.12 -43.01
C ASP A 418 8.12 10.93 -44.27
N LYS A 419 8.55 11.55 -45.36
CA LYS A 419 7.84 11.54 -46.66
C LYS A 419 7.53 10.15 -47.21
N ASP A 420 8.38 9.16 -46.89
CA ASP A 420 8.25 7.80 -47.41
C ASP A 420 7.35 6.90 -46.52
N THR A 421 6.84 7.43 -45.41
CA THR A 421 6.00 6.65 -44.48
C THR A 421 4.57 6.51 -45.01
N VAL A 422 4.13 5.28 -45.25
CA VAL A 422 2.74 5.01 -45.67
C VAL A 422 1.79 5.03 -44.46
N ILE A 423 0.89 6.01 -44.39
CA ILE A 423 -0.16 6.05 -43.37
C ILE A 423 -1.28 5.05 -43.69
N LYS A 424 -1.75 4.31 -42.67
CA LYS A 424 -2.79 3.30 -42.76
C LYS A 424 -3.85 3.51 -41.67
N ASP A 425 -5.08 3.11 -41.99
CA ASP A 425 -6.19 2.97 -41.04
C ASP A 425 -6.75 1.54 -41.10
N THR A 426 -5.89 0.57 -40.78
CA THR A 426 -6.29 -0.85 -40.85
C THR A 426 -6.68 -1.34 -39.46
N PRO A 427 -7.86 -1.95 -39.29
CA PRO A 427 -8.29 -2.46 -38.00
C PRO A 427 -7.23 -3.33 -37.32
N VAL A 428 -7.05 -3.16 -36.01
CA VAL A 428 -6.19 -4.02 -35.19
C VAL A 428 -7.00 -4.80 -34.15
N LYS A 429 -6.44 -5.95 -33.72
CA LYS A 429 -7.05 -6.78 -32.68
C LYS A 429 -7.25 -5.96 -31.38
N PRO A 430 -8.39 -6.11 -30.67
CA PRO A 430 -8.60 -5.48 -29.37
C PRO A 430 -7.51 -5.83 -28.35
N ILE A 431 -7.19 -4.92 -27.43
CA ILE A 431 -6.19 -5.14 -26.39
C ILE A 431 -6.87 -5.48 -25.07
N ILE A 432 -6.53 -6.61 -24.45
CA ILE A 432 -7.11 -7.01 -23.14
C ILE A 432 -6.25 -6.44 -22.03
N LYS A 433 -6.77 -5.47 -21.28
CA LYS A 433 -6.09 -4.78 -20.19
C LYS A 433 -6.16 -5.57 -18.87
N THR A 434 -7.35 -6.04 -18.50
CA THR A 434 -7.53 -6.86 -17.28
C THR A 434 -7.91 -8.29 -17.63
N GLN A 435 -7.14 -9.23 -17.10
CA GLN A 435 -7.38 -10.67 -17.23
C GLN A 435 -8.34 -11.16 -16.13
N PRO A 436 -9.17 -12.18 -16.39
CA PRO A 436 -10.03 -12.74 -15.36
C PRO A 436 -9.20 -13.50 -14.33
N LYS A 437 -9.56 -13.36 -13.06
CA LYS A 437 -8.90 -14.04 -11.94
C LYS A 437 -9.64 -15.32 -11.57
N GLN A 438 -8.91 -16.33 -11.08
CA GLN A 438 -9.50 -17.54 -10.52
C GLN A 438 -10.48 -17.22 -9.38
N LYS A 439 -11.54 -18.02 -9.25
CA LYS A 439 -12.56 -17.88 -8.22
C LYS A 439 -12.70 -19.15 -7.39
N VAL A 440 -12.72 -18.98 -6.07
CA VAL A 440 -12.95 -20.04 -5.08
C VAL A 440 -14.19 -19.65 -4.29
N VAL A 441 -15.28 -20.40 -4.45
CA VAL A 441 -16.60 -20.06 -3.92
C VAL A 441 -17.33 -21.28 -3.39
N LYS A 442 -18.38 -21.06 -2.59
CA LYS A 442 -19.27 -22.12 -2.10
C LYS A 442 -20.36 -22.49 -3.12
N ALA A 443 -20.77 -23.75 -3.16
CA ALA A 443 -21.90 -24.18 -3.97
C ALA A 443 -23.19 -23.43 -3.58
N GLY A 444 -23.94 -22.99 -4.58
CA GLY A 444 -25.16 -22.18 -4.42
C GLY A 444 -24.95 -20.68 -4.52
N THR A 445 -23.70 -20.19 -4.57
CA THR A 445 -23.40 -18.76 -4.78
C THR A 445 -23.14 -18.45 -6.26
N THR A 446 -22.89 -17.18 -6.58
CA THR A 446 -22.52 -16.73 -7.93
C THR A 446 -21.04 -16.34 -7.97
N ALA A 447 -20.28 -16.89 -8.91
CA ALA A 447 -18.92 -16.45 -9.22
C ALA A 447 -18.95 -15.39 -10.32
N LYS A 448 -18.17 -14.32 -10.17
CA LYS A 448 -18.05 -13.24 -11.15
C LYS A 448 -16.67 -13.26 -11.80
N PHE A 449 -16.60 -13.33 -13.13
CA PHE A 449 -15.36 -13.17 -13.89
C PHE A 449 -15.42 -11.87 -14.68
N THR A 450 -14.35 -11.10 -14.68
CA THR A 450 -14.30 -9.77 -15.29
C THR A 450 -13.11 -9.67 -16.23
N VAL A 451 -13.30 -9.02 -17.36
CA VAL A 451 -12.23 -8.55 -18.25
C VAL A 451 -12.43 -7.08 -18.53
N SER A 452 -11.35 -6.36 -18.83
CA SER A 452 -11.42 -5.07 -19.49
C SER A 452 -10.59 -5.13 -20.76
N ALA A 453 -11.07 -4.48 -21.82
CA ALA A 453 -10.42 -4.45 -23.10
C ALA A 453 -10.58 -3.08 -23.73
N MET A 454 -9.66 -2.75 -24.63
CA MET A 454 -9.59 -1.49 -25.35
C MET A 454 -9.65 -1.77 -26.86
N GLY A 455 -10.39 -0.91 -27.56
CA GLY A 455 -10.67 -1.02 -28.99
C GLY A 455 -12.06 -0.45 -29.30
N GLU A 456 -12.35 -0.29 -30.58
CA GLU A 456 -13.63 0.27 -31.04
C GLU A 456 -14.70 -0.83 -31.16
N SER A 457 -15.95 -0.46 -30.84
CA SER A 457 -17.14 -1.29 -31.07
C SER A 457 -16.97 -2.74 -30.59
N LEU A 458 -16.54 -2.90 -29.33
CA LEU A 458 -16.18 -4.21 -28.78
C LEU A 458 -17.40 -5.09 -28.52
N THR A 459 -17.31 -6.35 -28.94
CA THR A 459 -18.23 -7.43 -28.56
C THR A 459 -17.51 -8.49 -27.74
N TYR A 460 -18.20 -9.04 -26.75
CA TYR A 460 -17.66 -10.05 -25.84
C TYR A 460 -18.35 -11.39 -26.08
N GLN A 461 -17.61 -12.48 -25.94
CA GLN A 461 -18.15 -13.84 -25.92
C GLN A 461 -17.34 -14.66 -24.93
N TRP A 462 -17.94 -14.94 -23.78
CA TRP A 462 -17.36 -15.86 -22.80
C TRP A 462 -17.41 -17.28 -23.30
N GLN A 463 -16.33 -18.01 -23.01
CA GLN A 463 -16.17 -19.42 -23.31
C GLN A 463 -15.80 -20.16 -22.04
N TRP A 464 -16.23 -21.40 -21.95
CA TRP A 464 -15.90 -22.30 -20.86
C TRP A 464 -15.35 -23.62 -21.39
N ARG A 465 -14.59 -24.31 -20.55
CA ARG A 465 -14.22 -25.70 -20.77
C ARG A 465 -14.10 -26.45 -19.45
N LYS A 466 -14.23 -27.77 -19.52
CA LYS A 466 -13.93 -28.68 -18.38
C LYS A 466 -12.41 -28.80 -18.24
N SER A 467 -11.91 -29.06 -17.03
CA SER A 467 -10.47 -29.28 -16.83
C SER A 467 -9.92 -30.45 -17.64
N SER A 468 -10.78 -31.39 -18.03
CA SER A 468 -10.44 -32.58 -18.80
C SER A 468 -10.61 -32.42 -20.32
N SER A 469 -10.83 -31.20 -20.83
CA SER A 469 -11.07 -30.95 -22.25
C SER A 469 -10.27 -29.73 -22.71
N ASP A 470 -9.66 -29.82 -23.89
CA ASP A 470 -8.92 -28.71 -24.49
C ASP A 470 -9.79 -27.75 -25.29
N SER A 471 -10.94 -28.23 -25.78
CA SER A 471 -11.88 -27.46 -26.61
C SER A 471 -12.70 -26.47 -25.79
N TRP A 472 -12.87 -25.26 -26.33
CA TRP A 472 -13.64 -24.19 -25.71
C TRP A 472 -15.08 -24.16 -26.26
N THR A 473 -16.05 -24.06 -25.36
CA THR A 473 -17.48 -23.94 -25.69
C THR A 473 -17.99 -22.54 -25.34
N ASN A 474 -18.78 -21.93 -26.22
CA ASN A 474 -19.37 -20.62 -25.95
C ASN A 474 -20.40 -20.71 -24.79
N CYS A 475 -20.35 -19.72 -23.89
CA CYS A 475 -21.46 -19.45 -22.97
C CYS A 475 -22.65 -18.94 -23.79
N THR A 476 -23.85 -19.40 -23.46
CA THR A 476 -25.10 -19.00 -24.13
C THR A 476 -25.83 -17.93 -23.31
N SER A 477 -26.96 -17.44 -23.83
CA SER A 477 -27.86 -16.49 -23.16
C SER A 477 -28.38 -16.97 -21.80
N ALA A 478 -28.33 -18.28 -21.52
CA ALA A 478 -28.63 -18.84 -20.20
C ALA A 478 -27.61 -18.45 -19.11
N THR A 479 -26.43 -17.92 -19.48
CA THR A 479 -25.43 -17.43 -18.53
C THR A 479 -25.39 -15.92 -18.52
N THR A 480 -25.75 -15.31 -17.40
CA THR A 480 -25.80 -13.86 -17.25
C THR A 480 -24.44 -13.22 -17.57
N GLY A 481 -24.43 -12.27 -18.50
CA GLY A 481 -23.21 -11.57 -18.91
C GLY A 481 -22.31 -12.34 -19.88
N TYR A 482 -22.80 -13.41 -20.52
CA TYR A 482 -22.04 -14.17 -21.53
C TYR A 482 -21.46 -13.31 -22.67
N ASN A 483 -22.11 -12.18 -22.97
CA ASN A 483 -21.73 -11.22 -24.01
C ASN A 483 -21.30 -9.86 -23.45
N LYS A 484 -20.93 -9.78 -22.17
CA LYS A 484 -20.48 -8.55 -21.50
C LYS A 484 -19.07 -8.70 -20.95
N ALA A 485 -18.45 -7.59 -20.57
CA ALA A 485 -17.15 -7.56 -19.88
C ALA A 485 -17.15 -8.34 -18.55
N THR A 486 -18.31 -8.53 -17.93
CA THR A 486 -18.48 -9.32 -16.69
C THR A 486 -19.41 -10.51 -16.92
N LEU A 487 -18.90 -11.71 -16.64
CA LEU A 487 -19.64 -12.97 -16.61
C LEU A 487 -20.06 -13.31 -15.18
N GLN A 488 -21.29 -13.79 -15.01
CA GLN A 488 -21.79 -14.34 -13.75
C GLN A 488 -22.17 -15.81 -13.93
N VAL A 489 -21.56 -16.67 -13.12
CA VAL A 489 -21.74 -18.13 -13.20
C VAL A 489 -22.26 -18.65 -11.87
N SER A 490 -23.41 -19.33 -11.89
CA SER A 490 -23.90 -20.06 -10.72
C SER A 490 -22.92 -21.18 -10.34
N ALA A 491 -22.45 -21.18 -9.10
CA ALA A 491 -21.47 -22.13 -8.60
C ALA A 491 -22.16 -23.43 -8.17
N THR A 492 -21.98 -24.50 -8.95
CA THR A 492 -22.45 -25.84 -8.62
C THR A 492 -21.28 -26.81 -8.50
N THR A 493 -21.45 -27.90 -7.75
CA THR A 493 -20.39 -28.92 -7.61
C THR A 493 -20.00 -29.54 -8.95
N ALA A 494 -20.92 -29.62 -9.91
CA ALA A 494 -20.65 -30.08 -11.27
C ALA A 494 -19.71 -29.16 -12.06
N ARG A 495 -19.65 -27.86 -11.73
CA ARG A 495 -18.78 -26.86 -12.36
C ARG A 495 -17.42 -26.70 -11.68
N ASN A 496 -17.14 -27.46 -10.61
CA ASN A 496 -15.84 -27.39 -9.95
C ASN A 496 -14.71 -27.80 -10.91
N GLY A 497 -13.71 -26.94 -11.08
CA GLY A 497 -12.57 -27.11 -11.99
C GLY A 497 -12.77 -26.48 -13.37
N TYR A 498 -13.96 -25.98 -13.70
CA TYR A 498 -14.21 -25.35 -15.00
C TYR A 498 -13.31 -24.14 -15.20
N GLN A 499 -12.89 -23.92 -16.44
CA GLN A 499 -12.12 -22.73 -16.83
C GLN A 499 -12.99 -21.81 -17.68
N TYR A 500 -12.78 -20.51 -17.53
CA TYR A 500 -13.48 -19.46 -18.26
C TYR A 500 -12.47 -18.52 -18.93
N ARG A 501 -12.70 -18.17 -20.19
CA ARG A 501 -11.97 -17.10 -20.90
C ARG A 501 -12.96 -16.26 -21.70
N CYS A 502 -12.60 -15.02 -21.99
CA CYS A 502 -13.39 -14.15 -22.85
C CYS A 502 -12.71 -13.99 -24.21
N ARG A 503 -13.47 -14.19 -25.29
CA ARG A 503 -13.12 -13.71 -26.63
C ARG A 503 -13.67 -12.29 -26.75
N VAL A 504 -12.82 -11.35 -27.14
CA VAL A 504 -13.20 -9.95 -27.42
C VAL A 504 -12.96 -9.69 -28.90
N LYS A 505 -13.95 -9.16 -29.60
CA LYS A 505 -13.87 -8.78 -31.01
C LYS A 505 -14.14 -7.29 -31.21
N ASN A 506 -13.54 -6.71 -32.24
CA ASN A 506 -13.99 -5.43 -32.81
C ASN A 506 -15.03 -5.66 -33.93
N ALA A 507 -15.54 -4.57 -34.50
CA ALA A 507 -16.53 -4.61 -35.59
C ALA A 507 -16.00 -5.28 -36.87
N SER A 508 -14.69 -5.20 -37.15
CA SER A 508 -14.06 -5.87 -38.30
C SER A 508 -13.85 -7.38 -38.11
N GLY A 509 -14.22 -7.92 -36.94
CA GLY A 509 -14.19 -9.35 -36.65
C GLY A 509 -12.86 -9.88 -36.11
N GLN A 510 -11.83 -9.04 -35.97
CA GLN A 510 -10.57 -9.39 -35.35
C GLN A 510 -10.77 -9.68 -33.87
N ALA A 511 -10.08 -10.71 -33.35
CA ALA A 511 -10.34 -11.24 -32.02
C ALA A 511 -9.07 -11.35 -31.16
N SER A 512 -9.24 -11.03 -29.88
CA SER A 512 -8.30 -11.32 -28.80
C SER A 512 -8.94 -12.22 -27.76
N TYR A 513 -8.13 -13.02 -27.06
CA TYR A 513 -8.60 -13.97 -26.06
C TYR A 513 -7.92 -13.70 -24.71
N SER A 514 -8.72 -13.64 -23.65
CA SER A 514 -8.19 -13.52 -22.30
C SER A 514 -7.47 -14.80 -21.89
N LYS A 515 -6.59 -14.70 -20.89
CA LYS A 515 -6.12 -15.84 -20.12
C LYS A 515 -7.30 -16.58 -19.50
N ALA A 516 -7.13 -17.88 -19.26
CA ALA A 516 -8.15 -18.74 -18.66
C ALA A 516 -8.15 -18.61 -17.12
N ALA A 517 -9.32 -18.45 -16.52
CA ALA A 517 -9.52 -18.40 -15.07
C ALA A 517 -10.29 -19.63 -14.57
N TYR A 518 -9.82 -20.24 -13.48
CA TYR A 518 -10.47 -21.41 -12.86
C TYR A 518 -11.64 -21.02 -11.95
N LEU A 519 -12.68 -21.86 -11.94
CA LEU A 519 -13.75 -21.87 -10.94
C LEU A 519 -13.61 -23.10 -10.03
N TYR A 520 -13.29 -22.88 -8.76
CA TYR A 520 -13.32 -23.91 -7.72
C TYR A 520 -14.58 -23.73 -6.86
N VAL A 521 -15.38 -24.79 -6.77
CA VAL A 521 -16.65 -24.77 -6.04
C VAL A 521 -16.60 -25.75 -4.88
N LEU A 522 -16.57 -25.22 -3.66
CA LEU A 522 -16.69 -26.01 -2.44
C LEU A 522 -18.14 -26.46 -2.26
N GLY A 523 -18.37 -27.76 -2.28
CA GLY A 523 -19.69 -28.32 -2.08
C GLY A 523 -19.66 -29.83 -1.86
N ILE A 524 -20.81 -30.40 -1.51
CA ILE A 524 -20.93 -31.83 -1.20
C ILE A 524 -21.56 -32.53 -2.39
N LYS A 525 -20.82 -33.46 -2.99
CA LYS A 525 -21.25 -34.29 -4.12
C LYS A 525 -22.05 -35.50 -3.66
N THR A 526 -21.63 -36.13 -2.56
CA THR A 526 -22.30 -37.31 -1.99
C THR A 526 -22.40 -37.14 -0.49
N GLN A 527 -23.63 -37.21 0.02
CA GLN A 527 -23.92 -37.12 1.45
C GLN A 527 -23.64 -38.47 2.14
N PRO A 528 -23.21 -38.47 3.41
CA PRO A 528 -23.19 -39.69 4.21
C PRO A 528 -24.61 -40.19 4.46
N THR A 529 -24.75 -41.47 4.80
CA THR A 529 -26.02 -42.11 5.18
C THR A 529 -26.01 -42.58 6.63
N SER A 530 -27.20 -42.69 7.24
CA SER A 530 -27.34 -43.25 8.59
C SER A 530 -26.98 -44.74 8.59
N VAL A 531 -26.36 -45.22 9.67
CA VAL A 531 -25.85 -46.61 9.79
C VAL A 531 -26.56 -47.32 10.94
N SER A 532 -27.02 -48.55 10.70
CA SER A 532 -27.54 -49.45 11.72
C SER A 532 -26.63 -50.66 11.87
N THR A 533 -26.15 -50.96 13.08
CA THR A 533 -25.23 -52.06 13.34
C THR A 533 -25.35 -52.58 14.77
N THR A 534 -24.66 -53.66 15.11
CA THR A 534 -24.63 -54.23 16.46
C THR A 534 -23.50 -53.65 17.31
N ALA A 535 -23.70 -53.61 18.64
CA ALA A 535 -22.65 -53.22 19.57
C ALA A 535 -21.37 -54.06 19.38
N GLY A 536 -20.21 -53.41 19.41
CA GLY A 536 -18.90 -54.03 19.16
C GLY A 536 -18.40 -53.94 17.72
N LYS A 537 -19.25 -53.60 16.74
CA LYS A 537 -18.83 -53.35 15.35
C LYS A 537 -18.39 -51.90 15.12
N THR A 538 -17.90 -51.60 13.92
CA THR A 538 -17.55 -50.24 13.49
C THR A 538 -18.56 -49.73 12.47
N ALA A 539 -19.12 -48.55 12.72
CA ALA A 539 -19.93 -47.82 11.77
C ALA A 539 -19.03 -46.89 10.92
N THR A 540 -19.30 -46.78 9.63
CA THR A 540 -18.53 -45.95 8.70
C THR A 540 -19.42 -44.92 8.02
N PHE A 541 -19.04 -43.64 8.09
CA PHE A 541 -19.70 -42.54 7.40
C PHE A 541 -18.76 -41.96 6.35
N LYS A 542 -19.22 -41.85 5.10
CA LYS A 542 -18.41 -41.37 3.97
C LYS A 542 -19.07 -40.18 3.29
N VAL A 543 -18.29 -39.14 3.04
CA VAL A 543 -18.71 -37.95 2.27
C VAL A 543 -17.81 -37.79 1.05
N VAL A 544 -18.35 -37.28 -0.06
CA VAL A 544 -17.56 -36.84 -1.21
C VAL A 544 -17.81 -35.35 -1.42
N ALA A 545 -16.75 -34.53 -1.41
CA ALA A 545 -16.84 -33.08 -1.58
C ALA A 545 -15.94 -32.56 -2.72
N THR A 546 -16.41 -31.52 -3.42
CA THR A 546 -15.68 -30.77 -4.45
C THR A 546 -15.04 -29.51 -3.87
N GLY A 547 -14.09 -28.89 -4.58
CA GLY A 547 -13.38 -27.67 -4.17
C GLY A 547 -11.86 -27.85 -4.18
N LYS A 548 -11.07 -26.78 -4.01
CA LYS A 548 -9.60 -26.83 -3.92
C LYS A 548 -9.16 -26.85 -2.45
N SER A 549 -8.07 -27.56 -2.12
CA SER A 549 -7.40 -27.55 -0.81
C SER A 549 -8.35 -27.56 0.40
N LYS A 550 -9.00 -28.70 0.63
CA LYS A 550 -10.10 -28.84 1.60
C LYS A 550 -9.66 -29.56 2.86
N THR A 551 -10.21 -29.15 3.99
CA THR A 551 -10.09 -29.84 5.28
C THR A 551 -11.44 -30.37 5.71
N TYR A 552 -11.43 -31.49 6.44
CA TYR A 552 -12.62 -32.12 7.01
C TYR A 552 -12.55 -32.03 8.54
N GLN A 553 -13.68 -31.85 9.18
CA GLN A 553 -13.84 -31.98 10.63
C GLN A 553 -15.21 -32.60 10.89
N TRP A 554 -15.21 -33.86 11.30
CA TRP A 554 -16.43 -34.51 11.75
C TRP A 554 -16.83 -33.97 13.12
N GLN A 555 -18.13 -33.83 13.29
CA GLN A 555 -18.77 -33.39 14.52
C GLN A 555 -19.81 -34.42 14.91
N PHE A 556 -20.03 -34.58 16.20
CA PHE A 556 -21.11 -35.41 16.74
C PHE A 556 -21.95 -34.62 17.72
N ARG A 557 -23.19 -35.07 17.91
CA ARG A 557 -24.02 -34.68 19.04
C ARG A 557 -24.69 -35.91 19.63
N THR A 558 -24.97 -35.85 20.93
CA THR A 558 -25.61 -36.97 21.64
C THR A 558 -27.11 -36.98 21.37
N SER A 559 -27.80 -38.04 21.76
CA SER A 559 -29.27 -38.11 21.66
C SER A 559 -29.99 -37.18 22.66
N SER A 560 -29.27 -36.64 23.64
CA SER A 560 -29.79 -35.81 24.71
C SER A 560 -29.41 -34.32 24.58
N SER A 561 -28.67 -33.94 23.53
CA SER A 561 -28.21 -32.56 23.31
C SER A 561 -28.23 -32.22 21.83
N ASP A 562 -28.60 -30.98 21.51
CA ASP A 562 -28.52 -30.43 20.17
C ASP A 562 -27.13 -29.83 19.83
N GLU A 563 -26.24 -29.72 20.83
CA GLU A 563 -24.90 -29.15 20.67
C GLU A 563 -23.95 -30.05 19.88
N TRP A 564 -23.17 -29.43 19.00
CA TRP A 564 -22.20 -30.13 18.16
C TRP A 564 -20.79 -30.04 18.75
N HIS A 565 -20.18 -31.20 18.96
CA HIS A 565 -18.80 -31.32 19.41
C HIS A 565 -17.91 -31.86 18.29
N ASP A 566 -16.68 -31.35 18.17
CA ASP A 566 -15.71 -31.84 17.20
C ASP A 566 -15.22 -33.25 17.59
N CYS A 567 -15.27 -34.19 16.65
CA CYS A 567 -14.58 -35.47 16.80
C CYS A 567 -13.07 -35.21 16.89
N THR A 568 -12.41 -35.84 17.86
CA THR A 568 -10.96 -35.69 18.08
C THR A 568 -10.19 -36.83 17.43
N SER A 569 -8.86 -36.80 17.57
CA SER A 569 -7.94 -37.88 17.15
C SER A 569 -8.28 -39.26 17.71
N ALA A 570 -9.06 -39.34 18.79
CA ALA A 570 -9.59 -40.59 19.32
C ALA A 570 -10.59 -41.29 18.38
N THR A 571 -11.13 -40.59 17.37
CA THR A 571 -12.03 -41.18 16.37
C THR A 571 -11.33 -41.24 15.02
N THR A 572 -11.11 -42.46 14.52
CA THR A 572 -10.40 -42.67 13.25
C THR A 572 -11.10 -41.97 12.09
N GLY A 573 -10.33 -41.13 11.38
CA GLY A 573 -10.81 -40.41 10.22
C GLY A 573 -11.60 -39.12 10.53
N TYR A 574 -11.54 -38.61 11.77
CA TYR A 574 -12.21 -37.36 12.18
C TYR A 574 -11.91 -36.15 11.30
N ASN A 575 -10.74 -36.11 10.67
CA ASN A 575 -10.28 -35.05 9.78
C ASN A 575 -10.20 -35.49 8.31
N THR A 576 -10.90 -36.56 7.93
CA THR A 576 -10.88 -37.11 6.56
C THR A 576 -12.30 -37.22 5.98
N ALA A 577 -12.40 -37.56 4.69
CA ALA A 577 -13.67 -37.81 4.01
C ALA A 577 -14.44 -39.04 4.56
N THR A 578 -13.82 -39.88 5.40
CA THR A 578 -14.42 -41.09 5.97
C THR A 578 -14.23 -41.16 7.47
N LEU A 579 -15.32 -41.12 8.23
CA LEU A 579 -15.32 -41.32 9.68
C LEU A 579 -15.60 -42.77 10.03
N LYS A 580 -14.83 -43.35 10.95
CA LYS A 580 -15.08 -44.68 11.52
C LYS A 580 -15.35 -44.56 13.01
N VAL A 581 -16.52 -45.04 13.45
CA VAL A 581 -16.99 -44.92 14.83
C VAL A 581 -17.25 -46.31 15.40
N ALA A 582 -16.66 -46.62 16.56
CA ALA A 582 -17.01 -47.82 17.30
C ALA A 582 -18.47 -47.77 17.78
N ALA A 583 -19.27 -48.77 17.43
CA ALA A 583 -20.66 -48.89 17.81
C ALA A 583 -20.78 -49.40 19.25
N LYS A 584 -21.13 -48.51 20.16
CA LYS A 584 -21.40 -48.80 21.57
C LYS A 584 -22.87 -48.51 21.87
N THR A 585 -23.48 -49.25 22.79
CA THR A 585 -24.91 -49.09 23.15
C THR A 585 -25.25 -47.66 23.58
N TYR A 586 -24.38 -47.00 24.35
CA TYR A 586 -24.58 -45.60 24.76
C TYR A 586 -24.52 -44.59 23.59
N ARG A 587 -23.94 -44.96 22.45
CA ARG A 587 -23.91 -44.13 21.22
C ARG A 587 -25.15 -44.31 20.34
N ASN A 588 -26.10 -45.15 20.75
CA ASN A 588 -27.33 -45.32 20.02
C ASN A 588 -28.09 -43.99 19.94
N GLY A 589 -28.41 -43.53 18.73
CA GLY A 589 -29.07 -42.25 18.48
C GLY A 589 -28.11 -41.06 18.34
N TYR A 590 -26.79 -41.26 18.51
CA TYR A 590 -25.81 -40.20 18.25
C TYR A 590 -25.88 -39.79 16.78
N GLN A 591 -25.77 -38.48 16.55
CA GLN A 591 -25.84 -37.90 15.23
C GLN A 591 -24.48 -37.32 14.83
N TYR A 592 -24.15 -37.42 13.55
CA TYR A 592 -22.88 -36.99 12.99
C TYR A 592 -23.11 -36.08 11.79
N ARG A 593 -22.21 -35.10 11.62
CA ARG A 593 -22.09 -34.30 10.40
C ARG A 593 -20.62 -33.96 10.15
N CYS A 594 -20.24 -33.72 8.91
CA CYS A 594 -18.90 -33.24 8.58
C CYS A 594 -18.96 -31.76 8.19
N ARG A 595 -18.16 -30.94 8.88
CA ARG A 595 -17.80 -29.58 8.47
C ARG A 595 -16.64 -29.67 7.49
N ILE A 596 -16.74 -29.04 6.33
CA ILE A 596 -15.70 -29.03 5.31
C ILE A 596 -15.38 -27.58 4.96
N LYS A 597 -14.09 -27.22 5.03
CA LYS A 597 -13.61 -25.86 4.79
C LYS A 597 -12.57 -25.85 3.68
N ASP A 598 -12.54 -24.79 2.87
CA ASP A 598 -11.46 -24.55 1.91
C ASP A 598 -10.48 -23.48 2.41
N SER A 599 -9.38 -23.30 1.67
CA SER A 599 -8.35 -22.30 2.00
C SER A 599 -8.84 -20.85 1.92
N ALA A 600 -9.96 -20.58 1.25
CA ALA A 600 -10.58 -19.26 1.18
C ALA A 600 -11.54 -18.97 2.34
N GLY A 601 -11.74 -19.94 3.24
CA GLY A 601 -12.60 -19.80 4.41
C GLY A 601 -14.04 -20.27 4.19
N ASN A 602 -14.43 -20.67 2.98
CA ASN A 602 -15.78 -21.14 2.70
C ASN A 602 -16.06 -22.42 3.48
N THR A 603 -17.28 -22.57 4.03
CA THR A 603 -17.64 -23.73 4.85
C THR A 603 -18.97 -24.36 4.39
N VAL A 604 -18.98 -25.68 4.24
CA VAL A 604 -20.16 -26.51 3.96
C VAL A 604 -20.32 -27.60 5.03
N TYR A 605 -21.56 -28.03 5.27
CA TYR A 605 -21.88 -29.10 6.21
C TYR A 605 -22.63 -30.22 5.51
N THR A 606 -22.31 -31.48 5.85
CA THR A 606 -23.13 -32.61 5.40
C THR A 606 -24.51 -32.57 6.04
N LYS A 607 -25.45 -33.32 5.44
CA LYS A 607 -26.67 -33.71 6.14
C LYS A 607 -26.32 -34.47 7.42
N THR A 608 -27.17 -34.33 8.43
CA THR A 608 -27.07 -35.07 9.68
C THR A 608 -27.40 -36.54 9.46
N VAL A 609 -26.54 -37.43 9.94
CA VAL A 609 -26.73 -38.89 9.89
C VAL A 609 -26.74 -39.48 11.28
N THR A 610 -27.55 -40.50 11.50
CA THR A 610 -27.73 -41.14 12.82
C THR A 610 -27.04 -42.48 12.89
N LEU A 611 -26.34 -42.75 13.99
CA LEU A 611 -25.86 -44.08 14.35
C LEU A 611 -26.92 -44.81 15.18
N LYS A 612 -27.45 -45.91 14.66
CA LYS A 612 -28.36 -46.80 15.38
C LYS A 612 -27.60 -48.05 15.82
N VAL A 613 -27.53 -48.29 17.12
CA VAL A 613 -26.77 -49.41 17.70
C VAL A 613 -27.72 -50.36 18.40
N LEU A 614 -27.82 -51.57 17.86
CA LEU A 614 -28.50 -52.68 18.52
C LEU A 614 -27.55 -53.34 19.53
N GLY A 615 -27.93 -53.38 20.80
CA GLY A 615 -27.17 -54.09 21.82
C GLY A 615 -27.94 -54.22 23.12
N ILE A 616 -27.64 -55.27 23.87
CA ILE A 616 -28.25 -55.54 25.17
C ILE A 616 -27.65 -54.57 26.20
N THR A 617 -28.49 -53.80 26.89
CA THR A 617 -28.10 -52.89 27.98
C THR A 617 -28.30 -53.49 29.36
N SER A 618 -29.28 -54.39 29.50
CA SER A 618 -29.47 -55.19 30.71
C SER A 618 -29.80 -56.62 30.32
N ASN A 619 -29.02 -57.56 30.86
CA ASN A 619 -29.29 -58.99 30.70
C ASN A 619 -30.34 -59.43 31.73
N PRO A 620 -31.12 -60.49 31.44
CA PRO A 620 -31.93 -61.11 32.47
C PRO A 620 -31.08 -61.64 33.61
N SER A 621 -31.60 -61.53 34.83
CA SER A 621 -31.00 -62.10 36.03
C SER A 621 -31.59 -63.48 36.29
N SER A 622 -30.78 -64.39 36.83
CA SER A 622 -31.28 -65.68 37.33
C SER A 622 -32.28 -65.44 38.46
N VAL A 623 -33.36 -66.23 38.49
CA VAL A 623 -34.47 -66.03 39.44
C VAL A 623 -34.67 -67.30 40.25
N SER A 624 -34.82 -67.15 41.57
CA SER A 624 -35.23 -68.22 42.48
C SER A 624 -36.67 -68.00 42.94
N VAL A 625 -37.56 -68.96 42.69
CA VAL A 625 -38.98 -68.84 43.09
C VAL A 625 -39.51 -70.19 43.57
N THR A 626 -40.38 -70.18 44.60
CA THR A 626 -41.07 -71.37 45.10
C THR A 626 -41.93 -72.01 44.01
N ALA A 627 -41.99 -73.34 43.99
CA ALA A 627 -42.82 -74.10 43.06
C ALA A 627 -44.28 -73.55 42.98
N GLY A 628 -44.80 -73.40 41.76
CA GLY A 628 -46.15 -72.91 41.48
C GLY A 628 -46.29 -71.38 41.35
N LYS A 629 -45.24 -70.60 41.65
CA LYS A 629 -45.24 -69.13 41.44
C LYS A 629 -44.67 -68.75 40.06
N THR A 630 -44.74 -67.47 39.69
CA THR A 630 -44.24 -66.95 38.40
C THR A 630 -42.83 -66.39 38.52
N ALA A 631 -41.90 -66.90 37.72
CA ALA A 631 -40.60 -66.30 37.48
C ALA A 631 -40.66 -65.25 36.37
N THR A 632 -40.02 -64.10 36.57
CA THR A 632 -39.99 -62.99 35.61
C THR A 632 -38.57 -62.69 35.15
N PHE A 633 -38.31 -62.79 33.85
CA PHE A 633 -37.05 -62.41 33.23
C PHE A 633 -37.23 -61.12 32.44
N LYS A 634 -36.32 -60.15 32.63
CA LYS A 634 -36.36 -58.86 31.92
C LYS A 634 -35.08 -58.65 31.13
N VAL A 635 -35.20 -58.19 29.90
CA VAL A 635 -34.07 -57.75 29.08
C VAL A 635 -34.29 -56.31 28.66
N SER A 636 -33.21 -55.54 28.54
CA SER A 636 -33.26 -54.21 27.94
C SER A 636 -32.24 -54.14 26.82
N ALA A 637 -32.61 -53.50 25.71
CA ALA A 637 -31.77 -53.38 24.53
C ALA A 637 -32.01 -52.04 23.82
N THR A 638 -30.96 -51.44 23.28
CA THR A 638 -31.07 -50.24 22.44
C THR A 638 -31.49 -50.62 21.03
N ASN A 639 -32.25 -49.73 20.36
CA ASN A 639 -32.70 -49.89 18.97
C ASN A 639 -33.47 -51.20 18.68
N ALA A 640 -34.04 -51.83 19.71
CA ALA A 640 -34.80 -53.06 19.56
C ALA A 640 -36.13 -52.81 18.86
N LYS A 641 -36.44 -53.62 17.86
CA LYS A 641 -37.73 -53.62 17.16
C LYS A 641 -38.56 -54.87 17.47
N SER A 642 -37.92 -56.01 17.69
CA SER A 642 -38.60 -57.24 18.11
C SER A 642 -37.77 -58.07 19.08
N TYR A 643 -38.47 -58.85 19.90
CA TYR A 643 -37.91 -59.76 20.89
C TYR A 643 -38.40 -61.18 20.60
N LEU A 644 -37.58 -62.17 20.92
CA LEU A 644 -37.99 -63.57 20.96
C LEU A 644 -37.20 -64.28 22.06
N TRP A 645 -37.89 -64.74 23.09
CA TRP A 645 -37.30 -65.51 24.16
C TRP A 645 -37.02 -66.94 23.71
N GLN A 646 -35.89 -67.47 24.17
CA GLN A 646 -35.45 -68.83 23.95
C GLN A 646 -35.12 -69.48 25.29
N TRP A 647 -35.32 -70.78 25.39
CA TRP A 647 -35.02 -71.57 26.57
C TRP A 647 -34.14 -72.77 26.21
N ARG A 648 -33.41 -73.28 27.19
CA ARG A 648 -32.70 -74.56 27.11
C ARG A 648 -32.66 -75.24 28.47
N LYS A 649 -32.47 -76.56 28.47
CA LYS A 649 -32.17 -77.33 29.69
C LYS A 649 -30.71 -77.06 30.10
N SER A 650 -30.39 -77.14 31.39
CA SER A 650 -29.00 -77.01 31.88
C SER A 650 -28.04 -78.01 31.23
N SER A 651 -28.54 -79.17 30.80
CA SER A 651 -27.78 -80.24 30.13
C SER A 651 -27.73 -80.13 28.60
N SER A 652 -28.31 -79.08 27.99
CA SER A 652 -28.37 -78.93 26.53
C SER A 652 -27.75 -77.62 26.08
N ASP A 653 -27.01 -77.66 24.98
CA ASP A 653 -26.46 -76.45 24.35
C ASP A 653 -27.41 -75.79 23.35
N SER A 654 -28.43 -76.52 22.90
CA SER A 654 -29.38 -76.06 21.89
C SER A 654 -30.49 -75.20 22.50
N TRP A 655 -30.79 -74.08 21.83
CA TRP A 655 -31.82 -73.13 22.24
C TRP A 655 -33.12 -73.34 21.48
N SER A 656 -34.23 -73.53 22.20
CA SER A 656 -35.59 -73.62 21.65
C SER A 656 -36.32 -72.30 21.82
N ASN A 657 -37.15 -71.92 20.84
CA ASN A 657 -37.96 -70.70 20.96
C ASN A 657 -39.10 -70.89 21.95
N CYS A 658 -39.39 -69.86 22.76
CA CYS A 658 -40.64 -69.76 23.49
C CYS A 658 -41.77 -69.50 22.48
N THR A 659 -42.92 -70.14 22.68
CA THR A 659 -44.11 -70.00 21.82
C THR A 659 -45.08 -69.00 22.41
N SER A 660 -46.18 -68.72 21.69
CA SER A 660 -47.29 -67.87 22.16
C SER A 660 -47.94 -68.34 23.45
N ALA A 661 -47.75 -69.60 23.85
CA ALA A 661 -48.21 -70.13 25.13
C ALA A 661 -47.43 -69.56 26.34
N THR A 662 -46.25 -68.96 26.13
CA THR A 662 -45.46 -68.34 27.20
C THR A 662 -45.70 -66.83 27.24
N GLN A 663 -46.21 -66.33 28.36
CA GLN A 663 -46.55 -64.92 28.48
C GLN A 663 -45.30 -64.03 28.30
N GLY A 664 -45.37 -63.12 27.33
CA GLY A 664 -44.30 -62.17 27.03
C GLY A 664 -43.16 -62.72 26.16
N TYR A 665 -43.34 -63.89 25.50
CA TYR A 665 -42.33 -64.52 24.64
C TYR A 665 -41.73 -63.61 23.55
N ASN A 666 -42.47 -62.59 23.11
CA ASN A 666 -42.09 -61.62 22.08
C ASN A 666 -41.90 -60.18 22.62
N THR A 667 -41.80 -60.02 23.94
CA THR A 667 -41.63 -58.71 24.58
C THR A 667 -40.31 -58.64 25.38
N ALA A 668 -39.98 -57.47 25.91
CA ALA A 668 -38.81 -57.28 26.77
C ALA A 668 -38.90 -58.03 28.12
N THR A 669 -40.09 -58.53 28.50
CA THR A 669 -40.32 -59.25 29.76
C THR A 669 -40.95 -60.61 29.49
N LEU A 670 -40.30 -61.68 29.94
CA LEU A 670 -40.84 -63.04 29.91
C LEU A 670 -41.37 -63.42 31.29
N LYS A 671 -42.54 -64.05 31.34
CA LYS A 671 -43.08 -64.67 32.55
C LYS A 671 -43.24 -66.17 32.34
N VAL A 672 -42.70 -66.96 33.27
CA VAL A 672 -42.70 -68.43 33.21
C VAL A 672 -43.16 -68.98 34.55
N SER A 673 -44.02 -70.00 34.53
CA SER A 673 -44.39 -70.72 35.76
C SER A 673 -43.22 -71.56 36.28
N ALA A 674 -42.89 -71.41 37.56
CA ALA A 674 -41.85 -72.14 38.27
C ALA A 674 -42.33 -73.56 38.62
N GLU A 675 -42.16 -74.49 37.69
CA GLU A 675 -42.47 -75.92 37.87
C GLU A 675 -41.20 -76.69 38.22
N ALA A 676 -41.25 -77.67 39.14
CA ALA A 676 -40.07 -78.44 39.56
C ALA A 676 -39.25 -79.02 38.39
N LYS A 677 -39.94 -79.46 37.31
CA LYS A 677 -39.32 -79.99 36.08
C LYS A 677 -38.50 -78.97 35.28
N ARG A 678 -38.69 -77.67 35.55
CA ARG A 678 -37.97 -76.55 34.90
C ARG A 678 -36.81 -76.03 35.77
N ASN A 679 -36.53 -76.66 36.91
CA ASN A 679 -35.39 -76.29 37.73
C ASN A 679 -34.09 -76.40 36.91
N GLY A 680 -33.26 -75.35 36.92
CA GLY A 680 -32.03 -75.26 36.13
C GLY A 680 -32.22 -74.84 34.67
N TYR A 681 -33.44 -74.60 34.19
CA TYR A 681 -33.66 -74.11 32.82
C TYR A 681 -33.05 -72.72 32.65
N GLN A 682 -32.43 -72.50 31.50
CA GLN A 682 -31.83 -71.21 31.14
C GLN A 682 -32.68 -70.50 30.09
N TYR A 683 -32.82 -69.19 30.23
CA TYR A 683 -33.59 -68.32 29.35
C TYR A 683 -32.69 -67.22 28.80
N ARG A 684 -32.75 -66.98 27.48
CA ARG A 684 -32.11 -65.83 26.83
C ARG A 684 -33.09 -65.17 25.87
N CYS A 685 -32.87 -63.90 25.55
CA CYS A 685 -33.67 -63.19 24.57
C CYS A 685 -32.85 -62.92 23.29
N ARG A 686 -33.40 -63.29 22.13
CA ARG A 686 -32.95 -62.85 20.82
C ARG A 686 -33.65 -61.54 20.49
N VAL A 687 -32.89 -60.49 20.22
CA VAL A 687 -33.41 -59.16 19.89
C VAL A 687 -33.01 -58.79 18.48
N LYS A 688 -33.94 -58.24 17.70
CA LYS A 688 -33.67 -57.71 16.36
C LYS A 688 -34.00 -56.23 16.25
N ASP A 689 -33.25 -55.51 15.43
CA ASP A 689 -33.60 -54.14 15.00
C ASP A 689 -34.38 -54.15 13.67
N ALA A 690 -34.80 -52.96 13.24
CA ALA A 690 -35.51 -52.78 11.97
C ALA A 690 -34.66 -53.08 10.72
N ALA A 691 -33.33 -53.11 10.85
CA ALA A 691 -32.41 -53.44 9.76
C ALA A 691 -32.10 -54.96 9.69
N GLY A 692 -32.72 -55.77 10.57
CA GLY A 692 -32.52 -57.21 10.63
C GLY A 692 -31.27 -57.65 11.40
N ASN A 693 -30.51 -56.72 12.00
CA ASN A 693 -29.40 -57.07 12.89
C ASN A 693 -29.94 -57.85 14.09
N THR A 694 -29.17 -58.81 14.58
CA THR A 694 -29.58 -59.69 15.68
C THR A 694 -28.53 -59.68 16.79
N VAL A 695 -28.96 -59.57 18.05
CA VAL A 695 -28.14 -59.76 19.25
C VAL A 695 -28.84 -60.71 20.22
N TYR A 696 -28.07 -61.34 21.11
CA TYR A 696 -28.59 -62.26 22.13
C TYR A 696 -28.20 -61.76 23.51
N SER A 697 -29.13 -61.85 24.47
CA SER A 697 -28.80 -61.65 25.88
C SER A 697 -27.94 -62.80 26.40
N LYS A 698 -27.21 -62.53 27.49
CA LYS A 698 -26.67 -63.60 28.33
C LYS A 698 -27.83 -64.44 28.90
N PRO A 699 -27.60 -65.74 29.12
CA PRO A 699 -28.60 -66.63 29.71
C PRO A 699 -28.82 -66.34 31.20
N ALA A 700 -30.06 -66.51 31.66
CA ALA A 700 -30.44 -66.46 33.07
C ALA A 700 -31.06 -67.79 33.49
N THR A 701 -30.73 -68.27 34.69
CA THR A 701 -31.18 -69.58 35.19
C THR A 701 -32.43 -69.43 36.07
N LEU A 702 -33.41 -70.31 35.87
CA LEU A 702 -34.54 -70.50 36.79
C LEU A 702 -34.16 -71.52 37.87
N THR A 703 -34.23 -71.12 39.13
CA THR A 703 -34.12 -72.02 40.29
C THR A 703 -35.49 -72.16 40.93
N VAL A 704 -36.00 -73.39 41.03
CA VAL A 704 -37.29 -73.68 41.67
C VAL A 704 -37.01 -74.22 43.07
N LYS A 705 -37.54 -73.53 44.08
CA LYS A 705 -37.39 -73.88 45.49
C LYS A 705 -38.60 -74.65 46.02
#